data_AF-A0A077WR17-F1
#
_entry.id   AF-A0A077WR17-F1
#
_cell.length_a   1.000
_cell.length_b   1.000
_cell.length_c   1.000
_cell.angle_alpha   90.00
_cell.angle_beta   90.00
_cell.angle_gamma   90.00
#
_symmetry.space_group_name_H-M   'P 1'
#
loop_
_entity.id
_entity.type
_entity.pdbx_description
1 polymer ?
#
loop_
_entity_poly.entity_id
_entity_poly.type
_entity_poly.pdbx_seq_one_letter_code
_entity_poly.pdbx_strand_id
1 'polypeptide(L)'
;MFIPALNTADLSLKKELSFFGSVLVENATLDAVQSLIEETGSTFYWAHANTVDDAVNLWDAGVYKAVFPLNVLLESQNDLAGIPEERIAVVVDIASVPKLSSVSVKPSVVIVQVDTVADALKSEQLHTLATDTRKDLLSQGGERRVVVQSQGAVLTTDMLQQLEAVKLDVVVPSTQLTTEWEPKDGKLNLAQAFLATATTDRPDGLYATMVVDERNSALGLVFSSAQSVSESLRTGQGVYQSRKHGLWYKGATSGATQTLLGIDYDCDGDALRFIVKQHGAGFCHLNTRTCFGADSGLSALQSTLQSRKENAPAGSYTARLFNDPKLLRAKIMEEAEELCDATEKKDVAWEAADLIYFALTKCVSAGVSLEDVEKNLDKKARKVTRRPGNAKPKWENKEAAPAPAPSKEPEQDNNGRIAMQTYSSDAISSEKRNELLLRPIIDSTEIIGRVTPIMKDVRTRGDAALIDLTEKFDRVKLECPTLQAPFDPAAMQLDPETKAAIDQAYDNIYKFHDAQMDRDTLVVETMPGVVCTRFARPIERVGLYVPGGTAVLPSTTLMLGIPAKVAGCSQIVIATPPRPDGTVVPEVLYVAHKVGATHVVLAGGAQAVAAMAYGTQTVPKVDKICGPGNQYVTAAKMVAQNDTSCLVSIDMPAGPSEVLVIADKNCNPAYVASDLLSQAEHGVDSQVVLVAVDLSDSELGAIEDQIHTQASRLPRVDIVRKSIPKSYTLKVKTMDEAVAFSNDYAPEHLILHIDNAESLLPSINNAGSVFVGAFSPESCGDYASGTNHTLPTYGYSRMYSGVNTLTFVKHITSQQLTPDGLNRLGDTVMRLAEIEGLEAHRNAVAIRVADLRK
;
A
#
# COMPACT_ATOMS: atom_id res chain seq x y z
N MET A 1 -20.48 39.21 3.07
CA MET A 1 -20.66 38.39 1.85
C MET A 1 -21.92 38.85 1.13
N PHE A 2 -21.79 38.95 -0.19
CA PHE A 2 -22.86 39.23 -1.13
C PHE A 2 -23.67 37.95 -1.44
N ILE A 3 -25.00 38.00 -1.27
CA ILE A 3 -25.90 36.89 -1.63
C ILE A 3 -26.89 37.39 -2.70
N PRO A 4 -26.73 37.02 -3.97
CA PRO A 4 -27.69 37.40 -5.01
C PRO A 4 -29.03 36.68 -4.78
N ALA A 5 -30.13 37.40 -5.00
CA ALA A 5 -31.49 36.86 -5.00
C ALA A 5 -32.05 36.81 -6.43
N LEU A 6 -32.26 35.61 -6.96
CA LEU A 6 -32.90 35.39 -8.24
C LEU A 6 -34.42 35.37 -8.05
N ASN A 7 -35.12 36.26 -8.76
CA ASN A 7 -36.58 36.25 -8.79
C ASN A 7 -37.04 35.33 -9.93
N THR A 8 -37.87 34.32 -9.63
CA THR A 8 -38.37 33.39 -10.66
C THR A 8 -39.20 34.06 -11.76
N ALA A 9 -39.71 35.28 -11.54
CA ALA A 9 -40.38 36.07 -12.56
C ALA A 9 -39.42 36.79 -13.52
N ASP A 10 -38.12 36.92 -13.18
CA ASP A 10 -37.06 37.50 -14.01
C ASP A 10 -35.81 36.62 -14.00
N LEU A 11 -35.72 35.75 -15.00
CA LEU A 11 -34.63 34.80 -15.16
C LEU A 11 -33.50 35.32 -16.07
N SER A 12 -33.43 36.63 -16.32
CA SER A 12 -32.43 37.22 -17.24
C SER A 12 -30.97 36.97 -16.82
N LEU A 13 -30.70 36.92 -15.51
CA LEU A 13 -29.38 36.65 -14.93
C LEU A 13 -29.22 35.23 -14.39
N LYS A 14 -30.13 34.29 -14.72
CA LYS A 14 -30.12 32.94 -14.14
C LYS A 14 -28.77 32.23 -14.31
N LYS A 15 -28.12 32.43 -15.45
CA LYS A 15 -26.85 31.79 -15.80
C LYS A 15 -25.71 32.40 -14.99
N GLU A 16 -25.60 33.71 -14.95
CA GLU A 16 -24.50 34.42 -14.30
C GLU A 16 -24.59 34.31 -12.78
N LEU A 17 -25.80 34.31 -12.22
CA LEU A 17 -25.99 34.06 -10.79
C LEU A 17 -25.70 32.60 -10.41
N SER A 18 -25.85 31.64 -11.33
CA SER A 18 -25.58 30.23 -11.05
C SER A 18 -24.12 29.94 -10.68
N PHE A 19 -23.19 30.85 -11.01
CA PHE A 19 -21.77 30.74 -10.67
C PHE A 19 -21.46 31.01 -9.20
N PHE A 20 -22.38 31.58 -8.41
CA PHE A 20 -22.11 31.88 -7.00
C PHE A 20 -22.46 30.68 -6.10
N GLY A 21 -21.68 30.50 -5.05
CA GLY A 21 -21.88 29.45 -4.04
C GLY A 21 -23.10 29.63 -3.13
N SER A 22 -23.90 30.69 -3.32
CA SER A 22 -25.13 30.96 -2.57
C SER A 22 -26.04 31.89 -3.36
N VAL A 23 -27.22 31.40 -3.74
CA VAL A 23 -28.22 32.19 -4.49
C VAL A 23 -29.59 32.00 -3.85
N LEU A 24 -30.18 33.06 -3.31
CA LEU A 24 -31.55 32.99 -2.80
C LEU A 24 -32.52 32.99 -3.98
N VAL A 25 -33.45 32.04 -4.04
CA VAL A 25 -34.49 31.98 -5.06
C VAL A 25 -35.80 32.47 -4.44
N GLU A 26 -36.22 33.65 -4.86
CA GLU A 26 -37.45 34.27 -4.40
C GLU A 26 -38.64 33.81 -5.25
N ASN A 27 -39.80 33.63 -4.62
CA ASN A 27 -41.06 33.22 -5.26
C ASN A 27 -40.96 31.88 -6.03
N ALA A 28 -40.21 30.92 -5.50
CA ALA A 28 -39.93 29.67 -6.19
C ALA A 28 -40.96 28.58 -5.84
N THR A 29 -41.57 27.97 -6.87
CA THR A 29 -42.23 26.67 -6.74
C THR A 29 -41.17 25.56 -6.86
N LEU A 30 -41.47 24.36 -6.35
CA LEU A 30 -40.58 23.21 -6.49
C LEU A 30 -40.18 22.97 -7.95
N ASP A 31 -41.14 22.99 -8.87
CA ASP A 31 -40.91 22.80 -10.31
C ASP A 31 -40.03 23.88 -10.91
N ALA A 32 -40.20 25.14 -10.49
CA ALA A 32 -39.37 26.24 -10.96
C ALA A 32 -37.91 26.07 -10.51
N VAL A 33 -37.69 25.62 -9.28
CA VAL A 33 -36.34 25.35 -8.77
C VAL A 33 -35.72 24.13 -9.45
N GLN A 34 -36.48 23.06 -9.68
CA GLN A 34 -36.01 21.89 -10.42
C GLN A 34 -35.55 22.27 -11.83
N SER A 35 -36.39 23.01 -12.56
CA SER A 35 -36.05 23.53 -13.89
C SER A 35 -34.77 24.38 -13.86
N LEU A 36 -34.64 25.25 -12.85
CA LEU A 36 -33.45 26.09 -12.69
C LEU A 36 -32.17 25.27 -12.47
N ILE A 37 -32.25 24.21 -11.65
CA ILE A 37 -31.13 23.27 -11.43
C ILE A 37 -30.80 22.52 -12.71
N GLU A 38 -31.80 22.08 -13.48
CA GLU A 38 -31.60 21.36 -14.74
C GLU A 38 -30.95 22.24 -15.81
N GLU A 39 -31.38 23.49 -15.94
CA GLU A 39 -30.90 24.42 -16.94
C GLU A 39 -29.50 24.97 -16.63
N THR A 40 -29.23 25.28 -15.36
CA THR A 40 -27.96 25.91 -14.95
C THR A 40 -26.92 24.91 -14.47
N GLY A 41 -27.35 23.74 -14.01
CA GLY A 41 -26.50 22.76 -13.33
C GLY A 41 -26.08 23.17 -11.91
N SER A 42 -26.46 24.36 -11.44
CA SER A 42 -26.16 24.82 -10.09
C SER A 42 -27.14 24.26 -9.08
N THR A 43 -26.65 24.04 -7.88
CA THR A 43 -27.41 23.48 -6.75
C THR A 43 -27.29 24.35 -5.51
N PHE A 44 -26.54 25.44 -5.58
CA PHE A 44 -26.27 26.34 -4.46
C PHE A 44 -27.43 27.30 -4.18
N TYR A 45 -28.63 26.91 -4.57
CA TYR A 45 -29.86 27.64 -4.36
C TYR A 45 -30.32 27.52 -2.91
N TRP A 46 -30.84 28.63 -2.39
CA TRP A 46 -31.57 28.72 -1.14
C TRP A 46 -33.03 29.00 -1.48
N ALA A 47 -33.96 28.24 -0.93
CA ALA A 47 -35.38 28.38 -1.24
C ALA A 47 -36.22 28.39 0.04
N HIS A 48 -37.30 29.16 0.04
CA HIS A 48 -38.22 29.23 1.17
C HIS A 48 -39.01 27.92 1.30
N ALA A 49 -39.11 27.42 2.53
CA ALA A 49 -39.92 26.27 2.88
C ALA A 49 -40.91 26.64 3.99
N ASN A 50 -42.20 26.48 3.73
CA ASN A 50 -43.25 26.82 4.69
C ASN A 50 -43.61 25.64 5.62
N THR A 51 -43.17 24.44 5.26
CA THR A 51 -43.30 23.22 6.06
C THR A 51 -42.01 22.39 5.97
N VAL A 52 -41.85 21.40 6.85
CA VAL A 52 -40.74 20.44 6.77
C VAL A 52 -40.84 19.61 5.48
N ASP A 53 -42.04 19.22 5.06
CA ASP A 53 -42.25 18.47 3.82
C ASP A 53 -41.83 19.26 2.57
N ASP A 54 -42.12 20.57 2.54
CA ASP A 54 -41.62 21.45 1.47
C ASP A 54 -40.10 21.46 1.43
N ALA A 55 -39.46 21.55 2.59
CA ALA A 55 -38.00 21.53 2.70
C ALA A 55 -37.41 20.20 2.24
N VAL A 56 -38.01 19.07 2.61
CA VAL A 56 -37.61 17.74 2.15
C VAL A 56 -37.70 17.63 0.64
N ASN A 57 -38.80 18.08 0.04
CA ASN A 57 -38.97 18.09 -1.41
C ASN A 57 -37.93 18.97 -2.11
N LEU A 58 -37.64 20.16 -1.57
CA LEU A 58 -36.61 21.06 -2.09
C LEU A 58 -35.21 20.44 -2.00
N TRP A 59 -34.86 19.83 -0.87
CA TRP A 59 -33.57 19.15 -0.70
C TRP A 59 -33.42 17.95 -1.63
N ASP A 60 -34.48 17.16 -1.82
CA ASP A 60 -34.49 16.02 -2.74
C ASP A 60 -34.43 16.44 -4.22
N ALA A 61 -34.94 17.64 -4.53
CA ALA A 61 -34.77 18.30 -5.83
C ALA A 61 -33.34 18.85 -6.04
N GLY A 62 -32.52 18.97 -4.98
CA GLY A 62 -31.12 19.38 -5.06
C GLY A 62 -30.82 20.78 -4.52
N VAL A 63 -31.78 21.44 -3.86
CA VAL A 63 -31.59 22.74 -3.19
C VAL A 63 -30.60 22.59 -2.04
N TYR A 64 -29.66 23.54 -1.93
CA TYR A 64 -28.68 23.53 -0.87
C TYR A 64 -29.27 23.95 0.48
N LYS A 65 -30.07 25.01 0.53
CA LYS A 65 -30.57 25.54 1.82
C LYS A 65 -32.07 25.77 1.81
N ALA A 66 -32.77 25.28 2.82
CA ALA A 66 -34.17 25.63 3.06
C ALA A 66 -34.24 26.81 4.04
N VAL A 67 -35.00 27.84 3.69
CA VAL A 67 -35.21 29.05 4.49
C VAL A 67 -36.56 28.96 5.16
N PHE A 68 -36.57 28.77 6.48
CA PHE A 68 -37.80 28.60 7.27
C PHE A 68 -38.24 29.91 7.92
N PRO A 69 -39.55 30.20 7.97
CA PRO A 69 -40.11 31.15 8.92
C PRO A 69 -39.81 30.72 10.37
N LEU A 70 -39.58 31.69 11.27
CA LEU A 70 -39.23 31.40 12.66
C LEU A 70 -40.22 30.49 13.39
N ASN A 71 -41.52 30.68 13.16
CA ASN A 71 -42.58 29.88 13.78
C ASN A 71 -42.50 28.41 13.35
N VAL A 72 -42.28 28.15 12.05
CA VAL A 72 -42.15 26.79 11.50
C VAL A 72 -40.93 26.10 12.11
N LEU A 73 -39.80 26.83 12.21
CA LEU A 73 -38.59 26.29 12.82
C LEU A 73 -38.76 25.99 14.32
N LEU A 74 -39.50 26.81 15.06
CA LEU A 74 -39.79 26.60 16.49
C LEU A 74 -40.71 25.39 16.73
N GLU A 75 -41.69 25.17 15.85
CA GLU A 75 -42.66 24.07 15.95
C GLU A 75 -42.07 22.72 15.52
N SER A 76 -41.13 22.74 14.56
CA SER A 76 -40.63 21.53 13.88
C SER A 76 -39.23 21.10 14.32
N GLN A 77 -38.79 21.51 15.52
CA GLN A 77 -37.42 21.26 16.00
C GLN A 77 -37.07 19.77 16.07
N ASN A 78 -38.06 18.92 16.41
CA ASN A 78 -37.87 17.47 16.45
C ASN A 78 -37.79 16.85 15.05
N ASP A 79 -38.57 17.35 14.09
CA ASP A 79 -38.60 16.83 12.72
C ASP A 79 -37.34 17.21 11.93
N LEU A 80 -36.71 18.32 12.31
CA LEU A 80 -35.44 18.79 11.75
C LEU A 80 -34.22 18.20 12.49
N ALA A 81 -34.42 17.41 13.53
CA ALA A 81 -33.34 16.76 14.26
C ALA A 81 -32.58 15.79 13.33
N GLY A 82 -31.28 16.04 13.15
CA GLY A 82 -30.41 15.24 12.27
C GLY A 82 -30.28 15.76 10.84
N ILE A 83 -31.00 16.83 10.49
CA ILE A 83 -30.69 17.60 9.27
C ILE A 83 -29.43 18.44 9.52
N PRO A 84 -28.45 18.44 8.60
CA PRO A 84 -27.25 19.25 8.77
C PRO A 84 -27.55 20.75 8.88
N GLU A 85 -26.91 21.43 9.83
CA GLU A 85 -27.17 22.84 10.19
C GLU A 85 -26.92 23.80 9.00
N GLU A 86 -25.96 23.46 8.13
CA GLU A 86 -25.65 24.18 6.89
C GLU A 86 -26.78 24.15 5.86
N ARG A 87 -27.75 23.25 6.00
CA ARG A 87 -28.92 23.13 5.11
C ARG A 87 -30.10 23.97 5.58
N ILE A 88 -30.01 24.56 6.78
CA ILE A 88 -31.09 25.28 7.45
C ILE A 88 -30.74 26.76 7.55
N ALA A 89 -31.63 27.60 7.03
CA ALA A 89 -31.70 29.03 7.30
C ALA A 89 -33.01 29.36 8.01
N VAL A 90 -33.01 30.45 8.76
CA VAL A 90 -34.23 31.05 9.31
C VAL A 90 -34.38 32.47 8.79
N VAL A 91 -35.61 32.86 8.46
CA VAL A 91 -35.97 34.25 8.20
C VAL A 91 -36.74 34.81 9.40
N VAL A 92 -36.32 35.99 9.87
CA VAL A 92 -36.88 36.65 11.06
C VAL A 92 -37.00 38.15 10.87
N ASP A 93 -37.98 38.78 11.52
CA ASP A 93 -37.98 40.22 11.73
C ASP A 93 -37.03 40.60 12.86
N ILE A 94 -36.49 41.82 12.82
CA ILE A 94 -35.58 42.34 13.86
C ILE A 94 -36.16 42.22 15.28
N ALA A 95 -37.46 42.44 15.46
CA ALA A 95 -38.15 42.33 16.75
C ALA A 95 -38.20 40.89 17.29
N SER A 96 -38.06 39.89 16.42
CA SER A 96 -38.12 38.46 16.76
C SER A 96 -36.74 37.84 17.00
N VAL A 97 -35.65 38.56 16.76
CA VAL A 97 -34.27 38.10 17.00
C VAL A 97 -34.06 37.52 18.41
N PRO A 98 -34.57 38.11 19.52
CA PRO A 98 -34.39 37.52 20.86
C PRO A 98 -34.96 36.11 21.00
N LYS A 99 -35.99 35.76 20.21
CA LYS A 99 -36.62 34.42 20.22
C LYS A 99 -35.75 33.34 19.59
N LEU A 100 -34.68 33.70 18.87
CA LEU A 100 -33.71 32.73 18.34
C LEU A 100 -33.03 31.92 19.44
N SER A 101 -32.91 32.48 20.66
CA SER A 101 -32.40 31.76 21.83
C SER A 101 -33.23 30.52 22.22
N SER A 102 -34.49 30.46 21.79
CA SER A 102 -35.40 29.33 22.03
C SER A 102 -35.34 28.25 20.94
N VAL A 103 -34.55 28.46 19.88
CA VAL A 103 -34.38 27.49 18.79
C VAL A 103 -33.23 26.55 19.12
N SER A 104 -33.53 25.27 19.32
CA SER A 104 -32.50 24.24 19.57
C SER A 104 -31.76 23.80 18.30
N VAL A 105 -32.45 23.80 17.15
CA VAL A 105 -31.87 23.51 15.83
C VAL A 105 -31.16 24.77 15.31
N LYS A 106 -29.85 24.87 15.53
CA LYS A 106 -29.08 26.08 15.19
C LYS A 106 -28.97 26.27 13.67
N PRO A 107 -29.65 27.27 13.07
CA PRO A 107 -29.52 27.52 11.64
C PRO A 107 -28.10 28.02 11.31
N SER A 108 -27.63 27.71 10.11
CA SER A 108 -26.35 28.24 9.61
C SER A 108 -26.43 29.70 9.17
N VAL A 109 -27.64 30.14 8.81
CA VAL A 109 -27.90 31.49 8.33
C VAL A 109 -29.16 32.04 9.01
N VAL A 110 -29.04 33.24 9.56
CA VAL A 110 -30.17 34.04 10.06
C VAL A 110 -30.39 35.20 9.09
N ILE A 111 -31.46 35.13 8.31
CA ILE A 111 -31.88 36.21 7.42
C ILE A 111 -32.77 37.16 8.22
N VAL A 112 -32.29 38.38 8.47
CA VAL A 112 -33.04 39.41 9.21
C VAL A 112 -33.66 40.39 8.23
N GLN A 113 -34.98 40.51 8.29
CA GLN A 113 -35.73 41.50 7.52
C GLN A 113 -35.62 42.88 8.19
N VAL A 114 -35.23 43.89 7.40
CA VAL A 114 -35.11 45.29 7.82
C VAL A 114 -35.77 46.22 6.81
N ASP A 115 -36.19 47.39 7.27
CA ASP A 115 -36.78 48.39 6.38
C ASP A 115 -35.71 48.94 5.42
N THR A 116 -34.57 49.40 5.94
CA THR A 116 -33.43 49.87 5.15
C THR A 116 -32.09 49.28 5.62
N VAL A 117 -31.11 49.19 4.74
CA VAL A 117 -29.73 48.83 5.13
C VAL A 117 -29.12 49.85 6.11
N ALA A 118 -29.53 51.12 6.04
CA ALA A 118 -29.09 52.13 7.00
C ALA A 118 -29.56 51.82 8.43
N ASP A 119 -30.70 51.16 8.60
CA ASP A 119 -31.18 50.71 9.90
C ASP A 119 -30.35 49.54 10.43
N ALA A 120 -29.93 48.63 9.54
CA ALA A 120 -29.05 47.53 9.90
C ALA A 120 -27.68 48.04 10.38
N LEU A 121 -27.07 48.99 9.68
CA LEU A 121 -25.77 49.60 10.04
C LEU A 121 -25.78 50.43 11.34
N LYS A 122 -26.96 50.82 11.82
CA LYS A 122 -27.12 51.55 13.09
C LYS A 122 -27.52 50.64 14.25
N SER A 123 -27.86 49.37 13.97
CA SER A 123 -28.41 48.46 14.97
C SER A 123 -27.29 47.73 15.72
N GLU A 124 -27.01 48.20 16.94
CA GLU A 124 -26.08 47.53 17.86
C GLU A 124 -26.51 46.08 18.16
N GLN A 125 -27.81 45.82 18.20
CA GLN A 125 -28.37 44.48 18.36
C GLN A 125 -27.95 43.54 17.21
N LEU A 126 -27.99 44.02 15.96
CA LEU A 126 -27.59 43.22 14.80
C LEU A 126 -26.08 43.04 14.71
N HIS A 127 -25.30 44.06 15.06
CA HIS A 127 -23.84 43.95 15.09
C HIS A 127 -23.37 42.93 16.13
N THR A 128 -23.99 42.94 17.31
CA THR A 128 -23.73 41.96 18.37
C THR A 128 -24.13 40.56 17.93
N LEU A 129 -25.35 40.41 17.38
CA LEU A 129 -25.81 39.13 16.83
C LEU A 129 -24.86 38.60 15.75
N ALA A 130 -24.44 39.42 14.80
CA ALA A 130 -23.53 39.04 13.72
C ALA A 130 -22.17 38.59 14.24
N THR A 131 -21.62 39.35 15.19
CA THR A 131 -20.32 39.05 15.83
C THR A 131 -20.38 37.74 16.61
N ASP A 132 -21.42 37.53 17.41
CA ASP A 132 -21.55 36.30 18.21
C ASP A 132 -21.93 35.10 17.36
N THR A 133 -22.73 35.29 16.32
CA THR A 133 -23.08 34.24 15.35
C THR A 133 -21.84 33.75 14.60
N ARG A 134 -20.96 34.65 14.14
CA ARG A 134 -19.71 34.24 13.46
C ARG A 134 -18.73 33.51 14.40
N LYS A 135 -18.78 33.74 15.72
CA LYS A 135 -18.00 32.95 16.71
C LYS A 135 -18.52 31.53 16.90
N ASP A 136 -19.81 31.29 16.65
CA ASP A 136 -20.45 29.98 16.80
C ASP A 136 -20.32 29.14 15.52
N LEU A 137 -19.16 28.51 15.35
CA LEU A 137 -18.84 27.71 14.17
C LEU A 137 -19.82 26.54 13.94
N LEU A 138 -20.05 26.20 12.68
CA LEU A 138 -20.80 25.00 12.29
C LEU A 138 -20.12 23.75 12.82
N SER A 139 -20.91 22.73 13.15
CA SER A 139 -20.42 21.45 13.66
C SER A 139 -19.40 20.76 12.74
N GLN A 140 -19.43 21.05 11.43
CA GLN A 140 -18.50 20.55 10.41
C GLN A 140 -17.47 21.61 9.95
N GLY A 141 -17.36 22.73 10.65
CA GLY A 141 -16.54 23.88 10.25
C GLY A 141 -17.27 24.85 9.32
N GLY A 142 -16.86 26.13 9.36
CA GLY A 142 -17.51 27.24 8.66
C GLY A 142 -18.25 28.19 9.60
N GLU A 143 -18.35 29.45 9.20
CA GLU A 143 -19.00 30.49 10.00
C GLU A 143 -20.52 30.48 9.81
N ARG A 144 -21.25 30.68 10.90
CA ARG A 144 -22.66 31.09 10.79
C ARG A 144 -22.74 32.55 10.41
N ARG A 145 -23.78 32.88 9.64
CA ARG A 145 -23.92 34.20 9.03
C ARG A 145 -25.24 34.84 9.41
N VAL A 146 -25.17 36.15 9.68
CA VAL A 146 -26.35 37.00 9.73
C VAL A 146 -26.42 37.75 8.41
N VAL A 147 -27.51 37.54 7.70
CA VAL A 147 -27.76 38.12 6.39
C VAL A 147 -28.89 39.12 6.53
N VAL A 148 -28.70 40.33 6.05
CA VAL A 148 -29.73 41.37 6.04
C VAL A 148 -30.48 41.31 4.72
N GLN A 149 -31.80 41.33 4.79
CA GLN A 149 -32.68 41.49 3.63
C GLN A 149 -33.49 42.77 3.82
N SER A 150 -33.22 43.78 2.98
CA SER A 150 -33.89 45.08 3.07
C SER A 150 -35.06 45.15 2.09
N GLN A 151 -36.17 45.76 2.53
CA GLN A 151 -37.34 46.00 1.67
C GLN A 151 -37.22 47.26 0.79
N GLY A 152 -36.11 48.01 0.88
CA GLY A 152 -35.95 49.28 0.16
C GLY A 152 -34.50 49.68 -0.18
N ALA A 153 -34.39 50.56 -1.18
CA ALA A 153 -33.21 51.19 -1.77
C ALA A 153 -32.31 50.31 -2.67
N VAL A 154 -31.68 50.99 -3.63
CA VAL A 154 -30.63 50.45 -4.51
C VAL A 154 -29.34 50.34 -3.71
N LEU A 155 -28.78 49.13 -3.62
CA LEU A 155 -27.54 48.88 -2.89
C LEU A 155 -26.34 49.38 -3.66
N THR A 156 -25.38 49.99 -2.96
CA THR A 156 -24.09 50.43 -3.53
C THR A 156 -22.94 49.61 -2.98
N THR A 157 -21.81 49.56 -3.69
CA THR A 157 -20.58 48.89 -3.25
C THR A 157 -20.13 49.38 -1.86
N ASP A 158 -20.23 50.68 -1.59
CA ASP A 158 -19.86 51.27 -0.29
C ASP A 158 -20.73 50.72 0.86
N MET A 159 -22.03 50.53 0.62
CA MET A 159 -22.93 49.94 1.61
C MET A 159 -22.58 48.48 1.89
N LEU A 160 -22.21 47.71 0.85
CA LEU A 160 -21.75 46.33 1.01
C LEU A 160 -20.46 46.25 1.84
N GLN A 161 -19.52 47.16 1.61
CA GLN A 161 -18.27 47.27 2.39
C GLN A 161 -18.54 47.63 3.86
N GLN A 162 -19.44 48.59 4.10
CA GLN A 162 -19.83 48.99 5.46
C GLN A 162 -20.49 47.84 6.23
N LEU A 163 -21.33 47.03 5.56
CA LEU A 163 -21.95 45.86 6.16
C LEU A 163 -20.92 44.76 6.51
N GLU A 164 -19.97 44.48 5.61
CA GLU A 164 -18.90 43.51 5.90
C GLU A 164 -18.02 43.96 7.07
N ALA A 165 -17.75 45.26 7.21
CA ALA A 165 -17.00 45.81 8.34
C ALA A 165 -17.65 45.52 9.71
N VAL A 166 -18.98 45.40 9.74
CA VAL A 166 -19.76 45.02 10.93
C VAL A 166 -20.23 43.55 10.91
N LYS A 167 -19.62 42.72 10.05
CA LYS A 167 -19.86 41.27 9.95
C LYS A 167 -21.25 40.87 9.47
N LEU A 168 -21.99 41.79 8.82
CA LEU A 168 -23.29 41.53 8.21
C LEU A 168 -23.13 41.19 6.72
N ASP A 169 -23.80 40.12 6.31
CA ASP A 169 -23.98 39.76 4.91
C ASP A 169 -25.29 40.37 4.38
N VAL A 170 -25.52 40.41 3.06
CA VAL A 170 -26.72 41.06 2.50
C VAL A 170 -27.26 40.37 1.26
N VAL A 171 -28.59 40.28 1.19
CA VAL A 171 -29.32 39.83 0.01
C VAL A 171 -29.43 40.99 -0.99
N VAL A 172 -29.03 40.76 -2.24
CA VAL A 172 -29.15 41.74 -3.33
C VAL A 172 -30.05 41.17 -4.43
N PRO A 173 -31.23 41.77 -4.70
CA PRO A 173 -32.12 41.31 -5.76
C PRO A 173 -31.47 41.39 -7.16
N SER A 174 -31.69 40.35 -7.97
CA SER A 174 -31.29 40.26 -9.38
C SER A 174 -31.77 41.44 -10.22
N THR A 175 -32.91 42.04 -9.87
CA THR A 175 -33.43 43.24 -10.51
C THR A 175 -32.53 44.47 -10.35
N GLN A 176 -31.68 44.50 -9.30
CA GLN A 176 -30.69 45.55 -9.05
C GLN A 176 -29.31 45.23 -9.65
N LEU A 177 -29.12 44.06 -10.25
CA LEU A 177 -27.82 43.58 -10.72
C LEU A 177 -27.68 43.66 -12.24
N THR A 178 -26.45 43.79 -12.73
CA THR A 178 -26.11 43.71 -14.16
C THR A 178 -24.72 43.12 -14.37
N THR A 179 -24.50 42.52 -15.54
CA THR A 179 -23.18 42.03 -16.00
C THR A 179 -22.41 43.06 -16.82
N GLU A 180 -23.04 44.20 -17.14
CA GLU A 180 -22.39 45.32 -17.84
C GLU A 180 -21.35 45.98 -16.92
N TRP A 181 -20.13 46.18 -17.43
CA TRP A 181 -19.02 46.79 -16.68
C TRP A 181 -19.31 48.24 -16.27
N GLU A 182 -20.03 48.97 -17.13
CA GLU A 182 -20.53 50.32 -16.88
C GLU A 182 -22.07 50.25 -16.81
N PRO A 183 -22.66 49.98 -15.64
CA PRO A 183 -24.10 49.83 -15.48
C PRO A 183 -24.86 51.07 -15.93
N LYS A 184 -25.92 50.85 -16.71
CA LYS A 184 -26.96 51.85 -16.94
C LYS A 184 -28.05 51.75 -15.88
N ASP A 185 -28.83 52.81 -15.71
CA ASP A 185 -30.05 52.82 -14.88
C ASP A 185 -29.86 52.56 -13.38
N GLY A 186 -28.65 52.82 -12.85
CA GLY A 186 -28.35 52.73 -11.41
C GLY A 186 -28.22 51.31 -10.86
N LYS A 187 -28.16 50.29 -11.72
CA LYS A 187 -27.89 48.90 -11.30
C LYS A 187 -26.45 48.72 -10.81
N LEU A 188 -26.23 47.75 -9.94
CA LEU A 188 -24.92 47.38 -9.44
C LEU A 188 -24.29 46.31 -10.34
N ASN A 189 -23.03 46.52 -10.74
CA ASN A 189 -22.29 45.48 -11.47
C ASN A 189 -22.06 44.27 -10.56
N LEU A 190 -22.36 43.08 -11.08
CA LEU A 190 -22.32 41.83 -10.33
C LEU A 190 -20.93 41.49 -9.79
N ALA A 191 -19.87 41.75 -10.56
CA ALA A 191 -18.50 41.53 -10.10
C ALA A 191 -18.08 42.54 -9.03
N GLN A 192 -18.48 43.81 -9.19
CA GLN A 192 -18.21 44.84 -8.17
C GLN A 192 -18.94 44.54 -6.86
N ALA A 193 -20.18 44.06 -6.93
CA ALA A 193 -20.94 43.63 -5.75
C ALA A 193 -20.24 42.48 -5.00
N PHE A 194 -19.78 41.48 -5.75
CA PHE A 194 -19.06 40.33 -5.21
C PHE A 194 -17.70 40.72 -4.60
N LEU A 195 -16.93 41.56 -5.30
CA LEU A 195 -15.60 42.00 -4.85
C LEU A 195 -15.67 43.07 -3.75
N ALA A 196 -16.83 43.68 -3.50
CA ALA A 196 -17.02 44.64 -2.41
C ALA A 196 -16.65 44.03 -1.05
N THR A 197 -16.77 42.71 -0.91
CA THR A 197 -16.48 41.97 0.32
C THR A 197 -15.18 41.16 0.22
N ALA A 198 -14.37 41.36 -0.82
CA ALA A 198 -13.06 40.75 -1.00
C ALA A 198 -11.96 41.79 -0.80
N THR A 199 -10.84 41.37 -0.22
CA THR A 199 -9.66 42.21 0.03
C THR A 199 -8.54 41.81 -0.94
N THR A 200 -7.63 42.72 -1.24
CA THR A 200 -6.35 42.36 -1.86
C THR A 200 -5.24 43.11 -1.15
N ASP A 201 -4.20 42.39 -0.77
CA ASP A 201 -2.98 42.93 -0.18
C ASP A 201 -1.99 43.43 -1.25
N ARG A 202 -2.33 43.27 -2.54
CA ARG A 202 -1.44 43.59 -3.64
C ARG A 202 -1.43 45.08 -3.95
N PRO A 203 -0.24 45.70 -4.14
CA PRO A 203 -0.14 47.11 -4.51
C PRO A 203 -0.76 47.47 -5.87
N ASP A 204 -0.93 46.48 -6.77
CA ASP A 204 -1.52 46.67 -8.09
C ASP A 204 -3.06 46.55 -8.10
N GLY A 205 -3.68 46.29 -6.94
CA GLY A 205 -5.13 46.16 -6.80
C GLY A 205 -5.71 44.93 -7.51
N LEU A 206 -4.88 43.99 -7.94
CA LEU A 206 -5.33 42.72 -8.50
C LEU A 206 -5.58 41.71 -7.41
N TYR A 207 -6.53 40.82 -7.62
CA TYR A 207 -6.81 39.71 -6.72
C TYR A 207 -6.01 38.49 -7.15
N ALA A 208 -5.39 37.78 -6.21
CA ALA A 208 -4.87 36.46 -6.47
C ALA A 208 -6.05 35.52 -6.76
N THR A 209 -5.96 34.76 -7.85
CA THR A 209 -7.06 33.90 -8.29
C THR A 209 -6.55 32.48 -8.50
N MET A 210 -6.97 31.57 -7.63
CA MET A 210 -6.76 30.14 -7.80
C MET A 210 -7.76 29.60 -8.81
N VAL A 211 -7.28 29.03 -9.91
CA VAL A 211 -8.13 28.37 -10.90
C VAL A 211 -8.13 26.88 -10.60
N VAL A 212 -9.32 26.30 -10.41
CA VAL A 212 -9.51 24.88 -10.12
C VAL A 212 -10.44 24.23 -11.14
N ASP A 213 -10.37 22.91 -11.27
CA ASP A 213 -11.31 22.13 -12.08
C ASP A 213 -12.63 21.85 -11.33
N GLU A 214 -13.54 21.10 -11.96
CA GLU A 214 -14.81 20.67 -11.37
C GLU A 214 -14.68 19.87 -10.05
N ARG A 215 -13.50 19.31 -9.79
CA ARG A 215 -13.17 18.50 -8.61
C ARG A 215 -12.38 19.29 -7.56
N ASN A 216 -12.28 20.61 -7.74
CA ASN A 216 -11.47 21.53 -6.95
C ASN A 216 -9.95 21.27 -6.99
N SER A 217 -9.44 20.54 -7.99
CA SER A 217 -8.00 20.39 -8.19
C SER A 217 -7.41 21.65 -8.82
N ALA A 218 -6.31 22.16 -8.27
CA ALA A 218 -5.66 23.37 -8.75
C ALA A 218 -5.09 23.20 -10.18
N LEU A 219 -5.57 24.02 -11.10
CA LEU A 219 -5.08 24.12 -12.47
C LEU A 219 -3.96 25.16 -12.59
N GLY A 220 -4.05 26.27 -11.86
CA GLY A 220 -3.02 27.30 -11.86
C GLY A 220 -3.39 28.53 -11.03
N LEU A 221 -2.39 29.36 -10.77
CA LEU A 221 -2.56 30.67 -10.12
C LEU A 221 -2.51 31.78 -11.18
N VAL A 222 -3.50 32.65 -11.18
CA VAL A 222 -3.59 33.84 -12.05
C VAL A 222 -3.94 35.06 -11.21
N PHE A 223 -4.03 36.22 -11.85
CA PHE A 223 -4.50 37.44 -11.21
C PHE A 223 -5.76 37.92 -11.91
N SER A 224 -6.72 38.43 -11.14
CA SER A 224 -7.97 38.98 -11.65
C SER A 224 -8.10 40.44 -11.25
N SER A 225 -8.49 41.29 -12.21
CA SER A 225 -9.05 42.62 -11.95
C SER A 225 -10.57 42.53 -11.85
N ALA A 226 -11.21 43.55 -11.25
CA ALA A 226 -12.67 43.64 -11.24
C ALA A 226 -13.29 43.54 -12.65
N GLN A 227 -12.62 44.12 -13.65
CA GLN A 227 -13.04 44.02 -15.05
C GLN A 227 -12.95 42.59 -15.59
N SER A 228 -11.89 41.84 -15.26
CA SER A 228 -11.76 40.43 -15.68
C SER A 228 -12.77 39.50 -15.00
N VAL A 229 -13.14 39.77 -13.74
CA VAL A 229 -14.22 39.06 -13.04
C VAL A 229 -15.57 39.35 -13.71
N SER A 230 -15.86 40.62 -14.00
CA SER A 230 -17.07 41.04 -14.72
C SER A 230 -17.18 40.35 -16.07
N GLU A 231 -16.07 40.30 -16.81
CA GLU A 231 -16.03 39.67 -18.13
C GLU A 231 -16.18 38.14 -18.06
N SER A 232 -15.61 37.51 -17.04
CA SER A 232 -15.77 36.07 -16.82
C SER A 232 -17.21 35.68 -16.51
N LEU A 233 -17.89 36.45 -15.66
CA LEU A 233 -19.32 36.25 -15.36
C LEU A 233 -20.18 36.44 -16.60
N ARG A 234 -19.94 37.51 -17.36
CA ARG A 234 -20.71 37.85 -18.57
C ARG A 234 -20.55 36.81 -19.69
N THR A 235 -19.34 36.32 -19.89
CA THR A 235 -19.04 35.37 -20.98
C THR A 235 -19.24 33.90 -20.58
N GLY A 236 -19.17 33.60 -19.28
CA GLY A 236 -19.07 32.24 -18.77
C GLY A 236 -17.75 31.58 -19.15
N GLN A 237 -16.67 32.35 -19.32
CA GLN A 237 -15.34 31.86 -19.66
C GLN A 237 -14.30 32.26 -18.60
N GLY A 238 -13.16 31.57 -18.57
CA GLY A 238 -12.01 31.97 -17.76
C GLY A 238 -11.32 33.19 -18.37
N VAL A 239 -11.63 34.38 -17.85
CA VAL A 239 -11.00 35.64 -18.25
C VAL A 239 -10.24 36.24 -17.07
N TYR A 240 -8.96 36.53 -17.29
CA TYR A 240 -8.04 36.95 -16.24
C TYR A 240 -7.34 38.25 -16.59
N GLN A 241 -6.55 38.80 -15.66
CA GLN A 241 -5.72 39.97 -15.90
C GLN A 241 -4.28 39.54 -16.24
N SER A 242 -3.83 39.88 -17.46
CA SER A 242 -2.43 39.77 -17.87
C SER A 242 -1.71 41.09 -17.66
N ARG A 243 -0.51 41.01 -17.05
CA ARG A 243 0.41 42.16 -16.91
C ARG A 243 0.87 42.73 -18.26
N LYS A 244 0.82 41.93 -19.33
CA LYS A 244 1.33 42.30 -20.66
C LYS A 244 0.21 42.66 -21.65
N HIS A 245 -0.96 42.05 -21.50
CA HIS A 245 -2.00 42.06 -22.53
C HIS A 245 -3.36 42.61 -22.07
N GLY A 246 -3.48 43.07 -20.82
CA GLY A 246 -4.78 43.49 -20.29
C GLY A 246 -5.68 42.26 -20.01
N LEU A 247 -6.93 42.31 -20.43
CA LEU A 247 -7.85 41.17 -20.31
C LEU A 247 -7.35 39.97 -21.12
N TRP A 248 -7.23 38.83 -20.46
CA TRP A 248 -6.72 37.59 -21.03
C TRP A 248 -7.80 36.51 -21.04
N TYR A 249 -8.35 36.26 -22.22
CA TYR A 249 -9.27 35.15 -22.49
C TYR A 249 -8.47 33.86 -22.62
N LYS A 250 -8.57 32.97 -21.63
CA LYS A 250 -7.75 31.76 -21.58
C LYS A 250 -8.02 30.88 -22.80
N GLY A 251 -6.94 30.55 -23.52
CA GLY A 251 -6.98 29.61 -24.64
C GLY A 251 -7.66 30.12 -25.92
N ALA A 252 -8.00 31.42 -26.00
CA ALA A 252 -8.64 31.99 -27.18
C ALA A 252 -7.82 31.78 -28.48
N THR A 253 -6.49 31.76 -28.37
CA THR A 253 -5.58 31.51 -29.49
C THR A 253 -5.14 30.05 -29.62
N SER A 254 -5.00 29.32 -28.51
CA SER A 254 -4.47 27.95 -28.49
C SER A 254 -5.53 26.85 -28.56
N GLY A 255 -6.82 27.20 -28.46
CA GLY A 255 -7.93 26.23 -28.37
C GLY A 255 -8.11 25.59 -26.99
N ALA A 256 -7.18 25.80 -26.05
CA ALA A 256 -7.28 25.31 -24.67
C ALA A 256 -8.14 26.23 -23.78
N THR A 257 -9.40 26.40 -24.19
CA THR A 257 -10.37 27.34 -23.60
C THR A 257 -10.93 26.83 -22.26
N GLN A 258 -11.68 27.69 -21.58
CA GLN A 258 -12.31 27.37 -20.29
C GLN A 258 -13.77 27.81 -20.27
N THR A 259 -14.61 27.00 -19.65
CA THR A 259 -15.97 27.37 -19.26
C THR A 259 -16.00 27.63 -17.76
N LEU A 260 -16.45 28.81 -17.35
CA LEU A 260 -16.66 29.13 -15.94
C LEU A 260 -17.86 28.34 -15.41
N LEU A 261 -17.68 27.75 -14.23
CA LEU A 261 -18.71 26.99 -13.52
C LEU A 261 -19.01 27.56 -12.14
N GLY A 262 -18.05 28.24 -11.52
CA GLY A 262 -18.26 28.88 -10.22
C GLY A 262 -17.18 29.89 -9.87
N ILE A 263 -17.54 30.82 -8.97
CA ILE A 263 -16.64 31.79 -8.37
C ILE A 263 -16.93 31.94 -6.88
N ASP A 264 -15.88 31.95 -6.07
CA ASP A 264 -15.90 32.30 -4.67
C ASP A 264 -14.54 32.87 -4.23
N TYR A 265 -14.36 33.09 -2.93
CA TYR A 265 -13.12 33.50 -2.32
C TYR A 265 -12.94 32.75 -0.99
N ASP A 266 -11.73 32.75 -0.45
CA ASP A 266 -11.37 32.03 0.78
C ASP A 266 -11.95 32.67 2.06
N CYS A 267 -11.57 32.13 3.23
CA CYS A 267 -12.26 32.45 4.47
C CYS A 267 -12.05 33.88 4.97
N ASP A 268 -10.89 34.48 4.68
CA ASP A 268 -10.56 35.88 4.93
C ASP A 268 -10.74 36.77 3.69
N GLY A 269 -10.98 36.16 2.53
CA GLY A 269 -11.45 36.81 1.32
C GLY A 269 -10.36 37.58 0.59
N ASP A 270 -9.11 37.15 0.73
CA ASP A 270 -7.97 37.75 0.03
C ASP A 270 -7.53 37.00 -1.25
N ALA A 271 -8.04 35.77 -1.43
CA ALA A 271 -7.84 34.97 -2.63
C ALA A 271 -9.16 34.55 -3.27
N LEU A 272 -9.33 34.87 -4.55
CA LEU A 272 -10.44 34.37 -5.36
C LEU A 272 -10.19 32.92 -5.78
N ARG A 273 -11.27 32.18 -5.99
CA ARG A 273 -11.24 30.85 -6.61
C ARG A 273 -12.24 30.77 -7.75
N PHE A 274 -11.74 30.34 -8.90
CA PHE A 274 -12.52 30.14 -10.13
C PHE A 274 -12.60 28.64 -10.40
N ILE A 275 -13.81 28.10 -10.42
CA ILE A 275 -14.09 26.71 -10.79
C ILE A 275 -14.40 26.70 -12.28
N VAL A 276 -13.61 25.96 -13.07
CA VAL A 276 -13.73 25.94 -14.53
C VAL A 276 -13.73 24.52 -15.09
N LYS A 277 -14.46 24.32 -16.19
CA LYS A 277 -14.23 23.18 -17.08
C LYS A 277 -13.14 23.54 -18.07
N GLN A 278 -12.01 22.85 -18.00
CA GLN A 278 -10.88 23.03 -18.90
C GLN A 278 -11.09 22.23 -20.19
N HIS A 279 -10.97 22.90 -21.34
CA HIS A 279 -11.02 22.27 -22.67
C HIS A 279 -9.63 22.24 -23.32
N GLY A 280 -9.46 21.38 -24.31
CA GLY A 280 -8.20 21.22 -25.05
C GLY A 280 -7.07 20.65 -24.19
N ALA A 281 -5.82 20.98 -24.53
CA ALA A 281 -4.64 20.28 -24.03
C ALA A 281 -4.20 20.65 -22.59
N GLY A 282 -4.85 21.61 -21.93
CA GLY A 282 -4.63 21.91 -20.51
C GLY A 282 -4.54 23.39 -20.15
N PHE A 283 -4.36 23.66 -18.85
CA PHE A 283 -4.22 25.02 -18.33
C PHE A 283 -2.86 25.63 -18.68
N CYS A 284 -1.78 24.86 -18.54
CA CYS A 284 -0.41 25.36 -18.62
C CYS A 284 0.01 25.61 -20.08
N HIS A 285 0.85 26.63 -20.28
CA HIS A 285 1.45 26.93 -21.58
C HIS A 285 2.45 25.86 -22.06
N LEU A 286 2.90 24.97 -21.17
CA LEU A 286 3.74 23.81 -21.48
C LEU A 286 2.92 22.59 -21.95
N ASN A 287 1.64 22.78 -22.29
CA ASN A 287 0.75 21.71 -22.74
C ASN A 287 0.52 20.63 -21.67
N THR A 288 0.53 21.04 -20.40
CA THR A 288 0.16 20.20 -19.25
C THR A 288 -1.18 20.63 -18.69
N ARG A 289 -1.92 19.69 -18.10
CA ARG A 289 -3.25 19.93 -17.51
C ARG A 289 -3.21 21.04 -16.45
N THR A 290 -2.20 21.04 -15.59
CA THR A 290 -2.01 22.04 -14.51
C THR A 290 -0.64 22.73 -14.62
N CYS A 291 -0.49 23.88 -13.97
CA CYS A 291 0.81 24.55 -13.75
C CYS A 291 1.66 23.92 -12.65
N PHE A 292 1.12 22.99 -11.84
CA PHE A 292 1.74 22.49 -10.63
C PHE A 292 2.30 21.06 -10.75
N GLY A 293 2.26 20.49 -11.96
CA GLY A 293 2.82 19.17 -12.25
C GLY A 293 1.83 18.24 -12.94
N ALA A 294 2.21 16.96 -13.01
CA ALA A 294 1.36 15.92 -13.54
C ALA A 294 0.22 15.57 -12.57
N ASP A 295 -0.87 15.02 -13.12
CA ASP A 295 -1.92 14.45 -12.30
C ASP A 295 -1.39 13.33 -11.41
N SER A 296 -2.06 13.07 -10.29
CA SER A 296 -1.82 11.93 -9.41
C SER A 296 -3.14 11.26 -8.98
N GLY A 297 -3.05 10.07 -8.38
CA GLY A 297 -4.22 9.32 -7.90
C GLY A 297 -5.26 9.04 -8.99
N LEU A 298 -6.54 9.25 -8.68
CA LEU A 298 -7.66 8.97 -9.58
C LEU A 298 -7.60 9.78 -10.89
N SER A 299 -7.14 11.03 -10.82
CA SER A 299 -6.95 11.88 -12.00
C SER A 299 -5.96 11.27 -12.99
N ALA A 300 -4.79 10.84 -12.49
CA ALA A 300 -3.76 10.19 -13.29
C ALA A 300 -4.24 8.86 -13.87
N LEU A 301 -5.00 8.11 -13.08
CA LEU A 301 -5.58 6.84 -13.50
C LEU A 301 -6.61 7.04 -14.62
N GLN A 302 -7.52 8.01 -14.53
CA GLN A 302 -8.46 8.34 -15.61
C GLN A 302 -7.71 8.70 -16.89
N SER A 303 -6.72 9.59 -16.83
CA SER A 303 -5.93 9.98 -17.99
C SER A 303 -5.18 8.80 -18.61
N THR A 304 -4.62 7.92 -17.77
CA THR A 304 -3.93 6.70 -18.21
C THR A 304 -4.90 5.75 -18.92
N LEU A 305 -6.10 5.53 -18.36
CA LEU A 305 -7.11 4.65 -18.93
C LEU A 305 -7.68 5.22 -20.24
N GLN A 306 -7.92 6.53 -20.34
CA GLN A 306 -8.34 7.18 -21.58
C GLN A 306 -7.27 7.05 -22.68
N SER A 307 -6.01 7.33 -22.34
CA SER A 307 -4.88 7.15 -23.25
C SER A 307 -4.74 5.69 -23.71
N ARG A 308 -4.87 4.72 -22.79
CA ARG A 308 -4.81 3.28 -23.12
C ARG A 308 -6.02 2.81 -23.93
N LYS A 309 -7.20 3.39 -23.74
CA LYS A 309 -8.38 3.05 -24.59
C LYS A 309 -8.11 3.37 -26.05
N GLU A 310 -7.40 4.46 -26.33
CA GLU A 310 -7.08 4.92 -27.69
C GLU A 310 -5.80 4.28 -28.25
N ASN A 311 -4.78 4.06 -27.42
CA ASN A 311 -3.41 3.78 -27.87
C ASN A 311 -2.81 2.47 -27.33
N ALA A 312 -3.56 1.64 -26.60
CA ALA A 312 -2.98 0.45 -26.00
C ALA A 312 -2.45 -0.54 -27.07
N PRO A 313 -1.24 -1.10 -26.87
CA PRO A 313 -0.70 -2.13 -27.74
C PRO A 313 -1.65 -3.32 -27.85
N ALA A 314 -1.77 -3.86 -29.07
CA ALA A 314 -2.56 -5.07 -29.33
C ALA A 314 -2.08 -6.21 -28.42
N GLY A 315 -3.02 -6.84 -27.70
CA GLY A 315 -2.75 -7.94 -26.76
C GLY A 315 -2.42 -7.53 -25.32
N SER A 316 -2.25 -6.24 -25.02
CA SER A 316 -2.02 -5.78 -23.64
C SER A 316 -3.21 -6.05 -22.72
N TYR A 317 -2.95 -6.22 -21.42
CA TYR A 317 -4.00 -6.50 -20.42
C TYR A 317 -5.09 -5.40 -20.38
N THR A 318 -4.69 -4.13 -20.42
CA THR A 318 -5.66 -3.02 -20.47
C THR A 318 -6.46 -3.01 -21.78
N ALA A 319 -5.86 -3.38 -22.92
CA ALA A 319 -6.62 -3.55 -24.17
C ALA A 319 -7.64 -4.69 -24.06
N ARG A 320 -7.30 -5.81 -23.39
CA ARG A 320 -8.24 -6.91 -23.13
C ARG A 320 -9.41 -6.46 -22.26
N LEU A 321 -9.16 -5.67 -21.21
CA LEU A 321 -10.22 -5.14 -20.34
C LEU A 321 -11.23 -4.25 -21.09
N PHE A 322 -10.77 -3.45 -22.06
CA PHE A 322 -11.67 -2.63 -22.88
C PHE A 322 -12.43 -3.44 -23.95
N ASN A 323 -11.87 -4.56 -24.41
CA ASN A 323 -12.44 -5.36 -25.50
C ASN A 323 -13.21 -6.61 -25.03
N ASP A 324 -13.09 -7.01 -23.77
CA ASP A 324 -13.80 -8.15 -23.18
C ASP A 324 -14.66 -7.71 -21.98
N PRO A 325 -15.96 -7.41 -22.22
CA PRO A 325 -16.88 -7.02 -21.16
C PRO A 325 -17.13 -8.11 -20.11
N LYS A 326 -16.91 -9.40 -20.43
CA LYS A 326 -17.08 -10.50 -19.47
C LYS A 326 -15.91 -10.55 -18.51
N LEU A 327 -14.68 -10.39 -19.02
CA LEU A 327 -13.47 -10.29 -18.20
C LEU A 327 -13.53 -9.07 -17.27
N LEU A 328 -13.87 -7.90 -17.79
CA LEU A 328 -13.99 -6.69 -16.97
C LEU A 328 -15.05 -6.86 -15.88
N ARG A 329 -16.19 -7.49 -16.19
CA ARG A 329 -17.21 -7.80 -15.18
C ARG A 329 -16.69 -8.78 -14.13
N ALA A 330 -15.97 -9.83 -14.53
CA ALA A 330 -15.42 -10.81 -13.60
C ALA A 330 -14.46 -10.15 -12.62
N LYS A 331 -13.49 -9.37 -13.12
CA LYS A 331 -12.55 -8.61 -12.28
C LYS A 331 -13.25 -7.64 -11.34
N ILE A 332 -14.26 -6.88 -11.80
CA ILE A 332 -15.03 -5.99 -10.90
C ILE A 332 -15.69 -6.76 -9.75
N MET A 333 -16.20 -7.97 -10.01
CA MET A 333 -16.85 -8.76 -8.97
C MET A 333 -15.85 -9.39 -8.01
N GLU A 334 -14.70 -9.82 -8.52
CA GLU A 334 -13.56 -10.38 -7.76
C GLU A 334 -13.03 -9.35 -6.76
N GLU A 335 -12.60 -8.17 -7.23
CA GLU A 335 -12.09 -7.14 -6.31
C GLU A 335 -13.17 -6.59 -5.35
N ALA A 336 -14.45 -6.69 -5.72
CA ALA A 336 -15.54 -6.31 -4.84
C ALA A 336 -15.75 -7.33 -3.71
N GLU A 337 -15.50 -8.61 -3.97
CA GLU A 337 -15.52 -9.69 -2.97
C GLU A 337 -14.31 -9.56 -2.06
N GLU A 338 -13.11 -9.35 -2.62
CA GLU A 338 -11.86 -9.14 -1.88
C GLU A 338 -11.93 -7.91 -0.98
N LEU A 339 -12.51 -6.79 -1.46
CA LEU A 339 -12.77 -5.62 -0.62
C LEU A 339 -13.75 -5.90 0.52
N CYS A 340 -14.75 -6.75 0.30
CA CYS A 340 -15.70 -7.13 1.35
C CYS A 340 -15.06 -8.04 2.41
N ASP A 341 -14.12 -8.88 2.03
CA ASP A 341 -13.40 -9.79 2.91
C ASP A 341 -12.23 -9.11 3.64
N ALA A 342 -11.75 -7.99 3.11
CA ALA A 342 -10.69 -7.19 3.71
C ALA A 342 -11.14 -6.58 5.05
N THR A 343 -10.39 -6.88 6.11
CA THR A 343 -10.70 -6.43 7.48
C THR A 343 -9.69 -5.42 8.02
N GLU A 344 -8.46 -5.45 7.53
CA GLU A 344 -7.39 -4.55 7.97
C GLU A 344 -7.33 -3.29 7.09
N LYS A 345 -7.00 -2.15 7.70
CA LYS A 345 -7.03 -0.83 7.04
C LYS A 345 -6.26 -0.76 5.72
N LYS A 346 -5.14 -1.50 5.61
CA LYS A 346 -4.30 -1.50 4.40
C LYS A 346 -4.92 -2.33 3.29
N ASP A 347 -5.46 -3.50 3.63
CA ASP A 347 -6.07 -4.42 2.67
C ASP A 347 -7.36 -3.78 2.14
N VAL A 348 -8.17 -3.19 3.01
CA VAL A 348 -9.33 -2.39 2.61
C VAL A 348 -8.92 -1.27 1.65
N ALA A 349 -7.76 -0.62 1.87
CA ALA A 349 -7.28 0.43 0.99
C ALA A 349 -6.76 -0.10 -0.36
N TRP A 350 -6.15 -1.28 -0.36
CA TRP A 350 -5.65 -1.94 -1.58
C TRP A 350 -6.80 -2.46 -2.41
N GLU A 351 -7.65 -3.32 -1.85
CA GLU A 351 -8.78 -3.90 -2.57
C GLU A 351 -9.75 -2.82 -3.05
N ALA A 352 -9.89 -1.73 -2.28
CA ALA A 352 -10.62 -0.56 -2.76
C ALA A 352 -9.93 0.09 -3.96
N ALA A 353 -8.60 0.19 -3.98
CA ALA A 353 -7.86 0.75 -5.11
C ALA A 353 -8.02 -0.09 -6.38
N ASP A 354 -7.98 -1.43 -6.27
CA ASP A 354 -8.16 -2.32 -7.43
C ASP A 354 -9.63 -2.36 -7.89
N LEU A 355 -10.59 -2.38 -6.97
CA LEU A 355 -12.00 -2.21 -7.31
C LEU A 355 -12.23 -0.86 -8.02
N ILE A 356 -11.63 0.23 -7.52
CA ILE A 356 -11.69 1.55 -8.17
C ILE A 356 -11.04 1.52 -9.55
N TYR A 357 -9.94 0.78 -9.75
CA TYR A 357 -9.30 0.62 -11.06
C TYR A 357 -10.24 0.00 -12.09
N PHE A 358 -10.89 -1.12 -11.77
CA PHE A 358 -11.79 -1.77 -12.72
C PHE A 358 -13.12 -1.03 -12.87
N ALA A 359 -13.64 -0.43 -11.79
CA ALA A 359 -14.81 0.44 -11.86
C ALA A 359 -14.57 1.65 -12.78
N LEU A 360 -13.41 2.30 -12.65
CA LEU A 360 -13.05 3.43 -13.50
C LEU A 360 -12.75 2.99 -14.94
N THR A 361 -12.18 1.81 -15.14
CA THR A 361 -12.05 1.19 -16.47
C THR A 361 -13.42 1.00 -17.12
N LYS A 362 -14.43 0.56 -16.35
CA LYS A 362 -15.82 0.47 -16.82
C LYS A 362 -16.41 1.84 -17.16
N CYS A 363 -16.20 2.86 -16.33
CA CYS A 363 -16.63 4.22 -16.61
C CYS A 363 -16.02 4.75 -17.92
N VAL A 364 -14.69 4.66 -18.08
CA VAL A 364 -13.98 5.10 -19.29
C VAL A 364 -14.44 4.30 -20.52
N SER A 365 -14.74 3.01 -20.39
CA SER A 365 -15.30 2.22 -21.49
C SER A 365 -16.64 2.78 -21.97
N ALA A 366 -17.47 3.29 -21.06
CA ALA A 366 -18.80 3.84 -21.31
C ALA A 366 -18.82 5.36 -21.60
N GLY A 367 -17.66 6.03 -21.62
CA GLY A 367 -17.57 7.47 -21.82
C GLY A 367 -17.99 8.30 -20.59
N VAL A 368 -17.95 7.70 -19.40
CA VAL A 368 -18.25 8.35 -18.11
C VAL A 368 -16.94 8.79 -17.47
N SER A 369 -16.85 10.05 -17.06
CA SER A 369 -15.66 10.59 -16.36
C SER A 369 -15.82 10.60 -14.84
N LEU A 370 -14.73 10.83 -14.11
CA LEU A 370 -14.73 11.03 -12.66
C LEU A 370 -15.61 12.22 -12.28
N GLU A 371 -15.61 13.28 -13.09
CA GLU A 371 -16.49 14.44 -12.90
C GLU A 371 -17.98 14.05 -12.98
N ASP A 372 -18.34 13.08 -13.83
CA ASP A 372 -19.70 12.55 -13.89
C ASP A 372 -20.04 11.68 -12.66
N VAL A 373 -19.07 10.92 -12.15
CA VAL A 373 -19.22 10.10 -10.93
C VAL A 373 -19.41 11.00 -9.71
N GLU A 374 -18.56 12.01 -9.53
CA GLU A 374 -18.63 12.97 -8.42
C GLU A 374 -19.94 13.76 -8.44
N LYS A 375 -20.41 14.23 -9.62
CA LYS A 375 -21.75 14.84 -9.75
C LYS A 375 -22.87 13.93 -9.25
N ASN A 376 -22.76 12.62 -9.48
CA ASN A 376 -23.75 11.66 -8.97
C ASN A 376 -23.63 11.43 -7.46
N LEU A 377 -22.41 11.43 -6.91
CA LEU A 377 -22.16 11.31 -5.48
C LEU A 377 -22.68 12.54 -4.73
N ASP A 378 -22.40 13.74 -5.22
CA ASP A 378 -22.88 15.01 -4.65
C ASP A 378 -24.40 15.09 -4.64
N LYS A 379 -25.05 14.69 -5.75
CA LYS A 379 -26.52 14.60 -5.82
C LYS A 379 -27.08 13.63 -4.78
N LYS A 380 -26.45 12.49 -4.54
CA LYS A 380 -26.90 11.50 -3.55
C LYS A 380 -26.69 11.98 -2.12
N ALA A 381 -25.53 12.58 -1.82
CA ALA A 381 -25.22 13.12 -0.50
C ALA A 381 -26.20 14.21 -0.07
N ARG A 382 -26.83 14.90 -1.03
CA ARG A 382 -27.75 16.01 -0.77
C ARG A 382 -29.20 15.59 -0.51
N LYS A 383 -29.59 14.34 -0.78
CA LYS A 383 -30.95 13.85 -0.55
C LYS A 383 -31.21 13.57 0.92
N VAL A 384 -32.42 13.89 1.36
CA VAL A 384 -32.87 13.64 2.74
C VAL A 384 -33.65 12.33 2.82
N THR A 385 -34.40 11.97 1.76
CA THR A 385 -35.05 10.66 1.70
C THR A 385 -34.05 9.55 1.35
N ARG A 386 -33.87 8.61 2.27
CA ARG A 386 -33.04 7.41 2.08
C ARG A 386 -33.92 6.23 1.69
N ARG A 387 -33.51 5.48 0.67
CA ARG A 387 -34.13 4.17 0.37
C ARG A 387 -33.85 3.23 1.54
N PRO A 388 -34.73 2.25 1.85
CA PRO A 388 -34.56 1.31 2.95
C PRO A 388 -33.28 0.45 2.88
N GLY A 389 -32.53 0.50 1.78
CA GLY A 389 -31.18 -0.07 1.70
C GLY A 389 -31.14 -1.60 1.59
N ASN A 390 -32.29 -2.26 1.49
CA ASN A 390 -32.36 -3.72 1.40
C ASN A 390 -31.51 -4.23 0.22
N ALA A 391 -30.63 -5.18 0.52
CA ALA A 391 -29.88 -5.89 -0.50
C ALA A 391 -30.87 -6.64 -1.42
N LYS A 392 -30.49 -6.89 -2.67
CA LYS A 392 -31.34 -7.72 -3.54
C LYS A 392 -31.36 -9.15 -2.98
N PRO A 393 -32.43 -9.94 -3.14
CA PRO A 393 -32.57 -11.27 -2.53
C PRO A 393 -31.40 -12.23 -2.77
N LYS A 394 -30.69 -12.09 -3.90
CA LYS A 394 -29.48 -12.87 -4.21
C LYS A 394 -28.26 -12.59 -3.31
N TRP A 395 -28.34 -11.56 -2.47
CA TRP A 395 -27.30 -11.09 -1.56
C TRP A 395 -27.81 -10.95 -0.12
N GLU A 396 -29.05 -11.38 0.18
CA GLU A 396 -29.63 -11.35 1.54
C GLU A 396 -29.35 -12.68 2.26
N ASN A 397 -28.61 -12.58 3.37
CA ASN A 397 -28.32 -13.54 4.45
C ASN A 397 -27.68 -14.91 4.16
N LYS A 398 -26.41 -15.02 4.59
CA LYS A 398 -26.02 -15.94 5.68
C LYS A 398 -25.34 -15.16 6.80
N GLU A 399 -26.06 -14.90 7.90
CA GLU A 399 -25.49 -14.36 9.14
C GLU A 399 -24.57 -15.41 9.81
N ALA A 400 -23.37 -14.98 10.22
CA ALA A 400 -22.43 -15.77 11.02
C ALA A 400 -22.58 -15.42 12.52
N ALA A 401 -22.73 -16.46 13.34
CA ALA A 401 -22.81 -16.40 14.80
C ALA A 401 -21.41 -16.19 15.46
N PRO A 402 -21.32 -15.91 16.78
CA PRO A 402 -20.06 -15.64 17.47
C PRO A 402 -19.08 -16.82 17.31
N ALA A 403 -17.80 -16.51 17.10
CA ALA A 403 -16.75 -17.50 16.89
C ALA A 403 -16.78 -18.61 17.96
N PRO A 404 -17.07 -19.87 17.58
CA PRO A 404 -16.86 -21.00 18.46
C PRO A 404 -15.36 -21.17 18.70
N ALA A 405 -15.00 -21.69 19.88
CA ALA A 405 -13.70 -22.31 20.13
C ALA A 405 -13.29 -23.19 18.92
N PRO A 406 -11.99 -23.24 18.56
CA PRO A 406 -11.53 -23.65 17.23
C PRO A 406 -12.28 -24.88 16.76
N SER A 407 -13.24 -24.65 15.88
CA SER A 407 -14.00 -25.73 15.26
C SER A 407 -13.02 -26.46 14.37
N LYS A 408 -12.76 -27.73 14.70
CA LYS A 408 -12.25 -28.69 13.72
C LYS A 408 -12.97 -28.40 12.40
N GLU A 409 -12.18 -28.10 11.37
CA GLU A 409 -12.67 -28.00 10.00
C GLU A 409 -13.65 -29.16 9.74
N PRO A 410 -14.73 -28.94 8.98
CA PRO A 410 -15.63 -30.03 8.67
C PRO A 410 -14.77 -31.12 8.02
N GLU A 411 -14.79 -32.32 8.61
CA GLU A 411 -14.32 -33.53 7.97
C GLU A 411 -15.11 -33.63 6.66
N GLN A 412 -14.54 -33.07 5.58
CA GLN A 412 -14.78 -33.58 4.25
C GLN A 412 -14.49 -35.07 4.35
N ASP A 413 -15.41 -35.88 3.86
CA ASP A 413 -15.26 -37.32 3.76
C ASP A 413 -13.93 -37.63 3.01
N ASN A 414 -12.87 -37.78 3.79
CA ASN A 414 -11.48 -37.72 3.32
C ASN A 414 -10.99 -39.14 3.00
N ASN A 415 -11.88 -40.02 2.54
CA ASN A 415 -11.52 -41.37 2.09
C ASN A 415 -11.19 -41.43 0.59
N GLY A 416 -11.10 -40.29 -0.10
CA GLY A 416 -10.61 -40.21 -1.47
C GLY A 416 -9.13 -40.60 -1.61
N ARG A 417 -8.77 -41.13 -2.79
CA ARG A 417 -7.38 -41.45 -3.15
C ARG A 417 -6.51 -40.20 -3.07
N ILE A 418 -5.35 -40.32 -2.43
CA ILE A 418 -4.31 -39.28 -2.37
C ILE A 418 -3.45 -39.45 -3.63
N ALA A 419 -3.49 -38.49 -4.55
CA ALA A 419 -2.78 -38.57 -5.83
C ALA A 419 -2.35 -37.17 -6.30
N MET A 420 -1.23 -37.09 -7.03
CA MET A 420 -0.76 -35.84 -7.61
C MET A 420 -1.40 -35.58 -8.98
N GLN A 421 -1.40 -34.32 -9.40
CA GLN A 421 -1.82 -33.97 -10.76
C GLN A 421 -0.74 -34.38 -11.76
N THR A 422 -1.11 -34.89 -12.93
CA THR A 422 -0.14 -35.30 -13.97
C THR A 422 -0.25 -34.44 -15.22
N TYR A 423 0.90 -33.97 -15.72
CA TYR A 423 1.05 -33.18 -16.93
C TYR A 423 2.04 -33.87 -17.89
N SER A 424 1.82 -33.73 -19.20
CA SER A 424 2.80 -34.15 -20.22
C SER A 424 3.43 -32.94 -20.87
N SER A 425 4.76 -32.85 -20.86
CA SER A 425 5.51 -31.70 -21.38
C SER A 425 5.21 -31.38 -22.85
N ASP A 426 4.89 -32.38 -23.67
CA ASP A 426 4.52 -32.23 -25.08
C ASP A 426 3.03 -31.89 -25.31
N ALA A 427 2.21 -31.93 -24.26
CA ALA A 427 0.78 -31.63 -24.31
C ALA A 427 0.40 -30.31 -23.62
N ILE A 428 1.34 -29.66 -22.92
CA ILE A 428 1.11 -28.38 -22.22
C ILE A 428 1.62 -27.20 -23.04
N SER A 429 0.96 -26.04 -22.94
CA SER A 429 1.42 -24.81 -23.57
C SER A 429 2.62 -24.20 -22.83
N SER A 430 3.32 -23.27 -23.47
CA SER A 430 4.40 -22.50 -22.83
C SER A 430 3.91 -21.71 -21.61
N GLU A 431 2.69 -21.18 -21.66
CA GLU A 431 2.07 -20.48 -20.52
C GLU A 431 1.83 -21.44 -19.36
N LYS A 432 1.31 -22.64 -19.62
CA LYS A 432 1.09 -23.65 -18.57
C LYS A 432 2.41 -24.15 -18.00
N ARG A 433 3.45 -24.32 -18.83
CA ARG A 433 4.80 -24.64 -18.34
C ARG A 433 5.30 -23.57 -17.38
N ASN A 434 5.16 -22.29 -17.74
CA ASN A 434 5.57 -21.18 -16.87
C ASN A 434 4.77 -21.14 -15.56
N GLU A 435 3.48 -21.48 -15.60
CA GLU A 435 2.64 -21.60 -14.40
C GLU A 435 3.16 -22.71 -13.46
N LEU A 436 3.54 -23.88 -13.99
CA LEU A 436 4.09 -24.98 -13.19
C LEU A 436 5.43 -24.62 -12.50
N LEU A 437 6.19 -23.66 -13.05
CA LEU A 437 7.41 -23.17 -12.41
C LEU A 437 7.13 -22.28 -11.19
N LEU A 438 5.92 -21.76 -11.03
CA LEU A 438 5.55 -20.91 -9.91
C LEU A 438 5.23 -21.75 -8.66
N ARG A 439 5.57 -21.18 -7.50
CA ARG A 439 5.20 -21.73 -6.20
C ARG A 439 3.92 -21.07 -5.70
N PRO A 440 3.22 -21.67 -4.72
CA PRO A 440 2.20 -20.96 -3.97
C PRO A 440 2.85 -19.78 -3.22
N ILE A 441 2.77 -18.58 -3.79
CA ILE A 441 3.34 -17.35 -3.21
C ILE A 441 2.25 -16.64 -2.41
N ILE A 442 2.54 -16.33 -1.15
CA ILE A 442 1.76 -15.38 -0.35
C ILE A 442 2.29 -13.97 -0.65
N ASP A 443 1.41 -12.97 -0.77
CA ASP A 443 1.85 -11.60 -1.03
C ASP A 443 2.81 -11.09 0.06
N SER A 444 4.05 -10.81 -0.35
CA SER A 444 5.11 -10.35 0.54
C SER A 444 4.78 -8.99 1.18
N THR A 445 3.92 -8.18 0.54
CA THR A 445 3.57 -6.82 0.99
C THR A 445 2.59 -6.83 2.17
N GLU A 446 1.70 -7.81 2.23
CA GLU A 446 0.81 -8.09 3.36
C GLU A 446 1.62 -8.53 4.60
N ILE A 447 2.46 -9.56 4.47
CA ILE A 447 3.23 -10.14 5.59
C ILE A 447 4.22 -9.12 6.16
N ILE A 448 4.92 -8.35 5.30
CA ILE A 448 5.79 -7.26 5.74
C ILE A 448 4.98 -6.21 6.54
N GLY A 449 3.75 -5.92 6.12
CA GLY A 449 2.84 -5.02 6.83
C GLY A 449 2.49 -5.50 8.24
N ARG A 450 2.34 -6.82 8.45
CA ARG A 450 2.08 -7.43 9.76
C ARG A 450 3.31 -7.50 10.66
N VAL A 451 4.48 -7.71 10.07
CA VAL A 451 5.75 -7.87 10.78
C VAL A 451 6.34 -6.52 11.20
N THR A 452 6.21 -5.47 10.39
CA THR A 452 6.82 -4.17 10.65
C THR A 452 6.43 -3.56 12.01
N PRO A 453 5.15 -3.61 12.46
CA PRO A 453 4.78 -3.17 13.80
C PRO A 453 5.46 -3.97 14.92
N ILE A 454 5.60 -5.29 14.76
CA ILE A 454 6.27 -6.16 15.74
C ILE A 454 7.75 -5.78 15.85
N MET A 455 8.42 -5.62 14.71
CA MET A 455 9.82 -5.17 14.64
C MET A 455 10.01 -3.82 15.34
N LYS A 456 9.12 -2.86 15.07
CA LYS A 456 9.16 -1.52 15.67
C LYS A 456 8.92 -1.56 17.18
N ASP A 457 8.01 -2.42 17.64
CA ASP A 457 7.68 -2.54 19.05
C ASP A 457 8.86 -3.08 19.86
N VAL A 458 9.50 -4.15 19.40
CA VAL A 458 10.72 -4.70 20.01
C VAL A 458 11.86 -3.68 19.99
N ARG A 459 12.05 -2.95 18.87
CA ARG A 459 13.04 -1.88 18.80
C ARG A 459 12.82 -0.78 19.85
N THR A 460 11.55 -0.46 20.13
CA THR A 460 11.20 0.67 21.01
C THR A 460 11.19 0.28 22.48
N ARG A 461 10.66 -0.90 22.81
CA ARG A 461 10.44 -1.36 24.20
C ARG A 461 11.43 -2.42 24.67
N GLY A 462 12.23 -2.99 23.78
CA GLY A 462 13.20 -4.03 24.10
C GLY A 462 12.54 -5.28 24.69
N ASP A 463 13.11 -5.80 25.78
CA ASP A 463 12.69 -7.03 26.46
C ASP A 463 11.21 -7.04 26.86
N ALA A 464 10.66 -5.87 27.23
CA ALA A 464 9.25 -5.77 27.61
C ALA A 464 8.32 -6.17 26.44
N ALA A 465 8.61 -5.70 25.23
CA ALA A 465 7.85 -6.14 24.05
C ALA A 465 8.09 -7.62 23.75
N LEU A 466 9.32 -8.10 23.90
CA LEU A 466 9.65 -9.49 23.63
C LEU A 466 8.89 -10.45 24.57
N ILE A 467 8.81 -10.13 25.86
CA ILE A 467 8.03 -10.89 26.85
C ILE A 467 6.53 -10.83 26.50
N ASP A 468 5.97 -9.65 26.26
CA ASP A 468 4.54 -9.49 25.94
C ASP A 468 4.15 -10.27 24.68
N LEU A 469 4.99 -10.24 23.63
CA LEU A 469 4.73 -10.93 22.37
C LEU A 469 4.89 -12.45 22.51
N THR A 470 5.81 -12.91 23.37
CA THR A 470 5.95 -14.34 23.71
C THR A 470 4.74 -14.82 24.52
N GLU A 471 4.25 -14.04 25.48
CA GLU A 471 3.01 -14.35 26.20
C GLU A 471 1.81 -14.38 25.25
N LYS A 472 1.75 -13.47 24.28
CA LYS A 472 0.67 -13.41 23.29
C LYS A 472 0.66 -14.59 22.32
N PHE A 473 1.81 -14.90 21.70
CA PHE A 473 1.88 -15.86 20.60
C PHE A 473 2.21 -17.27 21.07
N ASP A 474 3.18 -17.40 21.98
CA ASP A 474 3.66 -18.69 22.49
C ASP A 474 2.89 -19.12 23.76
N ARG A 475 2.06 -18.24 24.34
CA ARG A 475 1.22 -18.46 25.53
C ARG A 475 2.04 -18.77 26.79
N VAL A 476 3.23 -18.20 26.86
CA VAL A 476 4.19 -18.41 27.94
C VAL A 476 4.62 -17.06 28.49
N LYS A 477 4.42 -16.87 29.79
CA LYS A 477 4.91 -15.68 30.48
C LYS A 477 6.31 -15.93 31.02
N LEU A 478 7.27 -15.15 30.52
CA LEU A 478 8.68 -15.24 30.92
C LEU A 478 9.04 -14.11 31.89
N GLU A 479 9.96 -14.38 32.81
CA GLU A 479 10.60 -13.33 33.61
C GLU A 479 11.78 -12.69 32.86
N CYS A 480 12.53 -13.50 32.11
CA CYS A 480 13.65 -13.08 31.28
C CYS A 480 13.52 -13.74 29.90
N PRO A 481 13.61 -12.98 28.79
CA PRO A 481 13.47 -13.56 27.45
C PRO A 481 14.79 -14.17 26.93
N THR A 482 15.82 -14.25 27.77
CA THR A 482 17.16 -14.75 27.37
C THR A 482 17.78 -15.64 28.44
N LEU A 483 18.40 -16.76 28.03
CA LEU A 483 19.36 -17.55 28.81
C LEU A 483 20.77 -17.20 28.36
N GLN A 484 21.67 -16.91 29.30
CA GLN A 484 23.08 -16.64 29.02
C GLN A 484 23.94 -17.85 29.42
N ALA A 485 24.97 -18.14 28.63
CA ALA A 485 25.96 -19.16 28.98
C ALA A 485 26.76 -18.76 30.25
N PRO A 486 27.23 -19.71 31.07
CA PRO A 486 27.12 -21.16 30.90
C PRO A 486 25.70 -21.70 31.17
N PHE A 487 25.23 -22.60 30.31
CA PHE A 487 23.91 -23.25 30.46
C PHE A 487 23.95 -24.35 31.52
N ASP A 488 22.86 -24.52 32.27
CA ASP A 488 22.73 -25.53 33.33
C ASP A 488 22.79 -26.95 32.73
N PRO A 489 23.75 -27.81 33.15
CA PRO A 489 23.79 -29.21 32.74
C PRO A 489 22.50 -29.99 33.04
N ALA A 490 21.75 -29.64 34.09
CA ALA A 490 20.48 -30.29 34.41
C ALA A 490 19.39 -30.01 33.36
N ALA A 491 19.47 -28.89 32.63
CA ALA A 491 18.54 -28.54 31.57
C ALA A 491 18.87 -29.22 30.21
N MET A 492 20.00 -29.95 30.14
CA MET A 492 20.50 -30.60 28.92
C MET A 492 20.59 -32.12 29.07
N GLN A 493 19.78 -32.71 29.96
CA GLN A 493 19.74 -34.15 30.15
C GLN A 493 19.05 -34.84 28.96
N LEU A 494 19.75 -35.79 28.35
CA LEU A 494 19.30 -36.58 27.21
C LEU A 494 19.50 -38.05 27.52
N ASP A 495 18.62 -38.91 26.99
CA ASP A 495 18.89 -40.34 27.00
C ASP A 495 20.12 -40.66 26.11
N PRO A 496 20.80 -41.80 26.35
CA PRO A 496 22.02 -42.13 25.63
C PRO A 496 21.85 -42.24 24.11
N GLU A 497 20.69 -42.67 23.62
CA GLU A 497 20.44 -42.88 22.19
C GLU A 497 20.27 -41.54 21.47
N THR A 498 19.44 -40.64 22.01
CA THR A 498 19.28 -39.27 21.49
C THR A 498 20.60 -38.52 21.48
N LYS A 499 21.39 -38.62 22.57
CA LYS A 499 22.70 -37.98 22.64
C LYS A 499 23.66 -38.53 21.58
N ALA A 500 23.71 -39.85 21.41
CA ALA A 500 24.57 -40.49 20.41
C ALA A 500 24.20 -40.07 18.98
N ALA A 501 22.89 -39.97 18.67
CA ALA A 501 22.41 -39.51 17.37
C ALA A 501 22.81 -38.05 17.08
N ILE A 502 22.62 -37.14 18.05
CA ILE A 502 23.05 -35.74 17.94
C ILE A 502 24.56 -35.64 17.76
N ASP A 503 25.33 -36.43 18.51
CA ASP A 503 26.79 -36.42 18.43
C ASP A 503 27.27 -36.93 17.05
N GLN A 504 26.65 -37.98 16.51
CA GLN A 504 26.98 -38.49 15.18
C GLN A 504 26.66 -37.48 14.07
N ALA A 505 25.49 -36.83 14.15
CA ALA A 505 25.12 -35.76 13.22
C ALA A 505 26.11 -34.59 13.31
N TYR A 506 26.45 -34.17 14.54
CA TYR A 506 27.44 -33.11 14.77
C TYR A 506 28.77 -33.41 14.09
N ASP A 507 29.30 -34.62 14.27
CA ASP A 507 30.61 -35.00 13.75
C ASP A 507 30.64 -34.96 12.21
N ASN A 508 29.57 -35.43 11.56
CA ASN A 508 29.46 -35.40 10.10
C ASN A 508 29.31 -33.96 9.56
N ILE A 509 28.44 -33.15 10.17
CA ILE A 509 28.22 -31.75 9.79
C ILE A 509 29.50 -30.92 10.01
N TYR A 510 30.17 -31.12 11.15
CA TYR A 510 31.44 -30.45 11.45
C TYR A 510 32.50 -30.80 10.41
N LYS A 511 32.66 -32.09 10.10
CA LYS A 511 33.64 -32.56 9.11
C LYS A 511 33.40 -31.93 7.72
N PHE A 512 32.15 -31.86 7.27
CA PHE A 512 31.83 -31.27 5.97
C PHE A 512 32.06 -29.76 5.94
N HIS A 513 31.65 -29.04 6.98
CA HIS A 513 31.77 -27.58 7.04
C HIS A 513 33.21 -27.12 7.32
N ASP A 514 33.99 -27.84 8.12
CA ASP A 514 35.42 -27.55 8.34
C ASP A 514 36.23 -27.66 7.03
N ALA A 515 35.87 -28.61 6.16
CA ALA A 515 36.52 -28.80 4.87
C ALA A 515 36.31 -27.63 3.88
N GLN A 516 35.32 -26.77 4.11
CA GLN A 516 35.00 -25.62 3.24
C GLN A 516 35.83 -24.36 3.57
N MET A 517 36.61 -24.37 4.65
CA MET A 517 37.32 -23.16 5.09
C MET A 517 38.57 -22.90 4.24
N ASP A 518 38.64 -21.72 3.62
CA ASP A 518 39.86 -21.17 3.02
C ASP A 518 40.84 -20.76 4.14
N ARG A 519 41.64 -21.71 4.64
CA ARG A 519 42.63 -21.46 5.70
C ARG A 519 43.84 -20.67 5.20
N ASP A 520 44.19 -20.82 3.94
CA ASP A 520 45.29 -20.12 3.30
C ASP A 520 44.85 -18.76 2.73
N THR A 521 45.73 -17.77 2.82
CA THR A 521 45.50 -16.45 2.20
C THR A 521 45.79 -16.53 0.70
N LEU A 522 44.85 -16.10 -0.14
CA LEU A 522 45.09 -15.93 -1.57
C LEU A 522 46.09 -14.79 -1.77
N VAL A 523 47.19 -15.04 -2.47
CA VAL A 523 48.22 -14.03 -2.80
C VAL A 523 48.49 -14.08 -4.30
N VAL A 524 48.33 -12.93 -4.97
CA VAL A 524 48.54 -12.79 -6.42
C VAL A 524 49.35 -11.54 -6.69
N GLU A 525 50.53 -11.70 -7.29
CA GLU A 525 51.26 -10.60 -7.91
C GLU A 525 50.69 -10.36 -9.31
N THR A 526 49.92 -9.28 -9.48
CA THR A 526 49.21 -9.00 -10.73
C THR A 526 50.14 -8.40 -11.78
N MET A 527 51.18 -7.70 -11.32
CA MET A 527 52.32 -7.24 -12.11
C MET A 527 53.52 -7.04 -11.18
N PRO A 528 54.76 -7.02 -11.70
CA PRO A 528 55.96 -6.87 -10.87
C PRO A 528 55.85 -5.70 -9.88
N GLY A 529 55.93 -6.02 -8.59
CA GLY A 529 55.86 -5.06 -7.50
C GLY A 529 54.45 -4.65 -7.07
N VAL A 530 53.38 -5.27 -7.58
CA VAL A 530 51.98 -5.05 -7.20
C VAL A 530 51.35 -6.36 -6.76
N VAL A 531 51.19 -6.54 -5.46
CA VAL A 531 50.67 -7.76 -4.84
C VAL A 531 49.27 -7.49 -4.27
N CYS A 532 48.30 -8.30 -4.68
CA CYS A 532 46.95 -8.32 -4.15
C CYS A 532 46.75 -9.58 -3.31
N THR A 533 46.06 -9.47 -2.17
CA THR A 533 45.72 -10.62 -1.33
C THR A 533 44.24 -10.65 -0.96
N ARG A 534 43.72 -11.82 -0.60
CA ARG A 534 42.37 -12.02 -0.02
C ARG A 534 42.43 -12.98 1.15
N PHE A 535 41.92 -12.58 2.31
CA PHE A 535 41.88 -13.39 3.53
C PHE A 535 40.50 -13.38 4.18
N ALA A 536 40.11 -14.49 4.80
CA ALA A 536 38.82 -14.64 5.47
C ALA A 536 38.85 -14.11 6.91
N ARG A 537 37.73 -13.52 7.36
CA ARG A 537 37.48 -13.17 8.77
C ARG A 537 36.04 -13.54 9.14
N PRO A 538 35.78 -14.11 10.33
CA PRO A 538 34.42 -14.37 10.76
C PRO A 538 33.59 -13.09 10.85
N ILE A 539 32.29 -13.24 10.66
CA ILE A 539 31.31 -12.30 11.19
C ILE A 539 31.30 -12.49 12.70
N GLU A 540 31.54 -11.41 13.45
CA GLU A 540 31.80 -11.52 14.89
C GLU A 540 30.58 -11.97 15.69
N ARG A 541 29.40 -11.46 15.32
CA ARG A 541 28.14 -11.68 16.03
C ARG A 541 27.08 -12.19 15.08
N VAL A 542 26.54 -13.36 15.33
CA VAL A 542 25.56 -14.03 14.45
C VAL A 542 24.37 -14.52 15.25
N GLY A 543 23.18 -14.26 14.71
CA GLY A 543 21.90 -14.71 15.24
C GLY A 543 21.39 -15.90 14.44
N LEU A 544 20.98 -16.96 15.11
CA LEU A 544 20.54 -18.21 14.51
C LEU A 544 19.10 -18.47 14.95
N TYR A 545 18.15 -18.30 14.04
CA TYR A 545 16.75 -18.60 14.31
C TYR A 545 16.49 -20.09 14.10
N VAL A 546 16.00 -20.76 15.14
CA VAL A 546 15.63 -22.17 15.16
C VAL A 546 14.11 -22.25 15.34
N PRO A 547 13.35 -22.76 14.36
CA PRO A 547 11.90 -22.92 14.51
C PRO A 547 11.56 -23.89 15.65
N GLY A 548 10.35 -23.73 16.22
CA GLY A 548 9.82 -24.63 17.24
C GLY A 548 8.30 -24.57 17.30
N GLY A 549 7.72 -25.00 18.43
CA GLY A 549 6.27 -25.09 18.62
C GLY A 549 5.78 -26.54 18.60
N THR A 550 5.32 -27.02 17.44
CA THR A 550 4.77 -28.39 17.30
C THR A 550 5.83 -29.47 17.07
N ALA A 551 7.07 -29.09 16.73
CA ALA A 551 8.20 -30.01 16.51
C ALA A 551 9.47 -29.50 17.21
N VAL A 552 10.32 -30.44 17.60
CA VAL A 552 11.64 -30.19 18.22
C VAL A 552 12.70 -30.31 17.13
N LEU A 553 13.48 -29.24 16.90
CA LEU A 553 14.42 -29.15 15.76
C LEU A 553 15.88 -28.97 16.19
N PRO A 554 16.51 -29.97 16.84
CA PRO A 554 17.94 -29.93 17.14
C PRO A 554 18.80 -29.97 15.87
N SER A 555 18.27 -30.52 14.77
CA SER A 555 18.92 -30.53 13.46
C SER A 555 19.22 -29.12 12.97
N THR A 556 18.23 -28.21 12.96
CA THR A 556 18.47 -26.81 12.56
C THR A 556 19.47 -26.10 13.46
N THR A 557 19.47 -26.38 14.76
CA THR A 557 20.50 -25.87 15.68
C THR A 557 21.90 -26.34 15.31
N LEU A 558 22.07 -27.61 14.89
CA LEU A 558 23.33 -28.15 14.40
C LEU A 558 23.75 -27.45 13.09
N MET A 559 22.83 -27.41 12.13
CA MET A 559 23.06 -26.89 10.77
C MET A 559 23.43 -25.40 10.76
N LEU A 560 22.98 -24.62 11.74
CA LEU A 560 23.33 -23.22 11.86
C LEU A 560 24.54 -22.99 12.79
N GLY A 561 24.57 -23.68 13.94
CA GLY A 561 25.58 -23.44 14.98
C GLY A 561 26.96 -23.98 14.62
N ILE A 562 27.04 -25.13 13.94
CA ILE A 562 28.31 -25.75 13.57
C ILE A 562 29.10 -24.89 12.56
N PRO A 563 28.56 -24.47 11.41
CA PRO A 563 29.31 -23.59 10.50
C PRO A 563 29.69 -22.26 11.13
N ALA A 564 28.85 -21.68 11.99
CA ALA A 564 29.21 -20.47 12.75
C ALA A 564 30.41 -20.70 13.69
N LYS A 565 30.43 -21.84 14.38
CA LYS A 565 31.57 -22.27 15.22
C LYS A 565 32.84 -22.49 14.40
N VAL A 566 32.72 -23.20 13.28
CA VAL A 566 33.84 -23.48 12.35
C VAL A 566 34.42 -22.18 11.80
N ALA A 567 33.57 -21.21 11.46
CA ALA A 567 33.98 -19.88 11.02
C ALA A 567 34.74 -19.09 12.11
N GLY A 568 34.51 -19.40 13.37
CA GLY A 568 35.09 -18.68 14.51
C GLY A 568 34.31 -17.43 14.90
N CYS A 569 32.99 -17.42 14.69
CA CYS A 569 32.12 -16.36 15.18
C CYS A 569 32.24 -16.26 16.71
N SER A 570 32.67 -15.10 17.22
CA SER A 570 32.92 -14.90 18.66
C SER A 570 31.65 -14.88 19.51
N GLN A 571 30.50 -14.55 18.91
CA GLN A 571 29.23 -14.43 19.59
C GLN A 571 28.12 -15.07 18.76
N ILE A 572 27.69 -16.25 19.19
CA ILE A 572 26.57 -16.99 18.60
C ILE A 572 25.36 -16.80 19.52
N VAL A 573 24.27 -16.27 18.97
CA VAL A 573 22.98 -16.07 19.64
C VAL A 573 21.96 -16.97 18.95
N ILE A 574 21.31 -17.87 19.69
CA ILE A 574 20.27 -18.76 19.14
C ILE A 574 18.92 -18.24 19.59
N ALA A 575 17.93 -18.14 18.71
CA ALA A 575 16.56 -17.84 19.08
C ALA A 575 15.66 -19.05 18.79
N THR A 576 14.87 -19.46 19.79
CA THR A 576 13.90 -20.55 19.68
C THR A 576 12.71 -20.25 20.59
N PRO A 577 11.46 -20.52 20.16
CA PRO A 577 10.31 -20.36 21.05
C PRO A 577 10.44 -21.30 22.27
N PRO A 578 10.00 -20.86 23.47
CA PRO A 578 10.05 -21.68 24.67
C PRO A 578 9.00 -22.80 24.63
N ARG A 579 9.19 -23.82 25.46
CA ARG A 579 8.14 -24.78 25.82
C ARG A 579 7.02 -24.10 26.61
N PRO A 580 5.83 -24.73 26.72
CA PRO A 580 4.73 -24.21 27.54
C PRO A 580 5.09 -23.93 29.01
N ASP A 581 6.14 -24.57 29.54
CA ASP A 581 6.66 -24.35 30.90
C ASP A 581 7.73 -23.25 30.99
N GLY A 582 8.02 -22.53 29.90
CA GLY A 582 9.03 -21.48 29.84
C GLY A 582 10.46 -21.94 29.59
N THR A 583 10.71 -23.24 29.45
CA THR A 583 12.06 -23.78 29.28
C THR A 583 12.41 -24.07 27.81
N VAL A 584 13.69 -24.27 27.50
CA VAL A 584 14.15 -24.73 26.18
C VAL A 584 14.21 -26.26 26.18
N VAL A 585 13.92 -26.89 25.05
CA VAL A 585 14.06 -28.35 24.90
C VAL A 585 15.52 -28.79 25.08
N PRO A 586 15.80 -29.86 25.86
CA PRO A 586 17.16 -30.29 26.18
C PRO A 586 18.05 -30.54 24.97
N GLU A 587 17.49 -31.04 23.86
CA GLU A 587 18.21 -31.34 22.64
C GLU A 587 18.79 -30.06 22.00
N VAL A 588 17.96 -29.00 21.90
CA VAL A 588 18.39 -27.71 21.36
C VAL A 588 19.40 -27.05 22.30
N LEU A 589 19.19 -27.11 23.62
CA LEU A 589 20.10 -26.52 24.58
C LEU A 589 21.45 -27.26 24.64
N TYR A 590 21.45 -28.58 24.53
CA TYR A 590 22.65 -29.41 24.43
C TYR A 590 23.47 -29.06 23.18
N VAL A 591 22.81 -28.91 22.03
CA VAL A 591 23.48 -28.46 20.80
C VAL A 591 24.02 -27.03 20.95
N ALA A 592 23.23 -26.11 21.51
CA ALA A 592 23.63 -24.73 21.79
C ALA A 592 24.92 -24.68 22.63
N HIS A 593 25.01 -25.52 23.67
CA HIS A 593 26.23 -25.68 24.46
C HIS A 593 27.40 -26.19 23.60
N LYS A 594 27.20 -27.25 22.82
CA LYS A 594 28.25 -27.89 22.00
C LYS A 594 28.81 -26.95 20.92
N VAL A 595 27.98 -26.11 20.33
CA VAL A 595 28.41 -25.11 19.33
C VAL A 595 29.06 -23.88 19.98
N GLY A 596 28.92 -23.68 21.29
CA GLY A 596 29.47 -22.54 22.02
C GLY A 596 28.59 -21.30 21.92
N ALA A 597 27.27 -21.48 21.87
CA ALA A 597 26.32 -20.37 21.91
C ALA A 597 26.50 -19.56 23.21
N THR A 598 26.49 -18.25 23.06
CA THR A 598 26.64 -17.30 24.18
C THR A 598 25.30 -16.99 24.84
N HIS A 599 24.23 -16.98 24.04
CA HIS A 599 22.88 -16.65 24.47
C HIS A 599 21.88 -17.54 23.73
N VAL A 600 20.79 -17.88 24.43
CA VAL A 600 19.58 -18.45 23.85
C VAL A 600 18.43 -17.49 24.14
N VAL A 601 17.80 -16.94 23.11
CA VAL A 601 16.62 -16.09 23.18
C VAL A 601 15.39 -16.99 23.18
N LEU A 602 14.56 -16.90 24.22
CA LEU A 602 13.33 -17.69 24.37
C LEU A 602 12.16 -16.99 23.69
N ALA A 603 12.24 -16.84 22.37
CA ALA A 603 11.18 -16.27 21.55
C ALA A 603 11.20 -16.86 20.15
N GLY A 604 10.02 -17.00 19.54
CA GLY A 604 9.85 -17.32 18.12
C GLY A 604 9.50 -16.10 17.26
N GLY A 605 9.15 -16.33 16.00
CA GLY A 605 8.52 -15.36 15.12
C GLY A 605 9.35 -14.11 14.78
N ALA A 606 8.64 -13.07 14.34
CA ALA A 606 9.24 -11.79 13.97
C ALA A 606 9.90 -11.07 15.16
N GLN A 607 9.36 -11.25 16.37
CA GLN A 607 9.88 -10.63 17.58
C GLN A 607 11.29 -11.12 17.94
N ALA A 608 11.59 -12.40 17.70
CA ALA A 608 12.93 -12.94 17.89
C ALA A 608 13.93 -12.37 16.89
N VAL A 609 13.53 -12.25 15.61
CA VAL A 609 14.35 -11.62 14.57
C VAL A 609 14.61 -10.15 14.93
N ALA A 610 13.61 -9.43 15.42
CA ALA A 610 13.73 -8.05 15.88
C ALA A 610 14.71 -7.90 17.04
N ALA A 611 14.63 -8.79 18.02
CA ALA A 611 15.50 -8.74 19.19
C ALA A 611 16.98 -8.94 18.80
N MET A 612 17.26 -9.88 17.89
CA MET A 612 18.63 -10.07 17.37
C MET A 612 19.08 -8.90 16.47
N ALA A 613 18.17 -8.35 15.64
CA ALA A 613 18.50 -7.30 14.69
C ALA A 613 18.82 -5.97 15.36
N TYR A 614 18.00 -5.56 16.33
CA TYR A 614 18.14 -4.27 17.01
C TYR A 614 18.94 -4.36 18.32
N GLY A 615 19.02 -5.56 18.91
CA GLY A 615 19.43 -5.72 20.31
C GLY A 615 18.35 -5.25 21.28
N THR A 616 18.40 -5.79 22.49
CA THR A 616 17.57 -5.37 23.63
C THR A 616 18.45 -5.25 24.88
N GLN A 617 17.84 -5.12 26.05
CA GLN A 617 18.55 -5.08 27.33
C GLN A 617 19.29 -6.39 27.60
N THR A 618 18.71 -7.54 27.23
CA THR A 618 19.32 -8.87 27.44
C THR A 618 19.72 -9.59 26.15
N VAL A 619 19.15 -9.23 24.99
CA VAL A 619 19.50 -9.84 23.69
C VAL A 619 20.58 -9.00 23.01
N PRO A 620 21.76 -9.58 22.71
CA PRO A 620 22.79 -8.86 21.98
C PRO A 620 22.40 -8.61 20.52
N LYS A 621 22.70 -7.41 20.02
CA LYS A 621 22.61 -7.11 18.59
C LYS A 621 23.62 -7.94 17.79
N VAL A 622 23.19 -8.57 16.71
CA VAL A 622 24.04 -9.38 15.81
C VAL A 622 24.30 -8.68 14.48
N ASP A 623 25.24 -9.15 13.66
CA ASP A 623 25.59 -8.56 12.36
C ASP A 623 25.03 -9.37 11.17
N LYS A 624 24.66 -10.63 11.41
CA LYS A 624 23.96 -11.47 10.44
C LYS A 624 22.95 -12.40 11.14
N ILE A 625 21.75 -12.52 10.58
CA ILE A 625 20.72 -13.44 11.06
C ILE A 625 20.54 -14.57 10.04
N CYS A 626 20.72 -15.81 10.47
CA CYS A 626 20.55 -17.01 9.66
C CYS A 626 19.44 -17.90 10.23
N GLY A 627 18.90 -18.78 9.39
CA GLY A 627 17.97 -19.82 9.79
C GLY A 627 16.65 -19.78 9.03
N PRO A 628 16.01 -20.94 8.87
CA PRO A 628 14.71 -21.06 8.23
C PRO A 628 13.61 -20.55 9.16
N GLY A 629 12.42 -20.34 8.65
CA GLY A 629 11.28 -20.00 9.47
C GLY A 629 10.01 -19.92 8.66
N ASN A 630 8.89 -19.72 9.33
CA ASN A 630 7.65 -19.44 8.62
C ASN A 630 7.74 -18.09 7.90
N GLN A 631 6.73 -17.80 7.09
CA GLN A 631 6.60 -16.56 6.33
C GLN A 631 6.83 -15.27 7.15
N TYR A 632 6.44 -15.22 8.43
CA TYR A 632 6.64 -14.06 9.30
C TYR A 632 8.10 -13.85 9.68
N VAL A 633 8.83 -14.95 9.95
CA VAL A 633 10.27 -14.92 10.24
C VAL A 633 11.04 -14.49 8.99
N THR A 634 10.69 -15.04 7.82
CA THR A 634 11.31 -14.67 6.55
C THR A 634 11.07 -13.19 6.23
N ALA A 635 9.84 -12.71 6.36
CA ALA A 635 9.53 -11.30 6.16
C ALA A 635 10.28 -10.40 7.16
N ALA A 636 10.40 -10.80 8.42
CA ALA A 636 11.16 -10.07 9.43
C ALA A 636 12.65 -9.97 9.06
N LYS A 637 13.25 -11.07 8.59
CA LYS A 637 14.62 -11.11 8.07
C LYS A 637 14.79 -10.16 6.88
N MET A 638 13.84 -10.18 5.94
CA MET A 638 13.84 -9.30 4.76
C MET A 638 13.68 -7.82 5.13
N VAL A 639 12.86 -7.49 6.12
CA VAL A 639 12.72 -6.12 6.64
C VAL A 639 14.00 -5.67 7.34
N ALA A 640 14.56 -6.52 8.21
CA ALA A 640 15.78 -6.21 8.95
C ALA A 640 16.96 -5.90 8.02
N GLN A 641 17.18 -6.69 6.96
CA GLN A 641 18.30 -6.43 6.05
C GLN A 641 18.19 -5.10 5.29
N ASN A 642 16.97 -4.61 5.07
CA ASN A 642 16.72 -3.34 4.40
C ASN A 642 16.73 -2.14 5.36
N ASP A 643 16.64 -2.38 6.67
CA ASP A 643 16.73 -1.34 7.68
C ASP A 643 18.19 -0.97 7.97
N THR A 644 18.67 0.06 7.25
CA THR A 644 20.01 0.63 7.41
C THR A 644 20.33 1.10 8.83
N SER A 645 19.35 1.27 9.71
CA SER A 645 19.59 1.65 11.09
C SER A 645 19.95 0.49 12.02
N CYS A 646 19.69 -0.77 11.63
CA CYS A 646 20.14 -1.94 12.37
C CYS A 646 21.45 -2.54 11.84
N LEU A 647 21.76 -2.31 10.55
CA LEU A 647 22.98 -2.83 9.89
C LEU A 647 23.14 -4.34 10.13
N VAL A 648 22.12 -5.10 9.74
CA VAL A 648 22.10 -6.57 9.78
C VAL A 648 21.99 -7.10 8.36
N SER A 649 22.70 -8.18 8.08
CA SER A 649 22.48 -8.99 6.87
C SER A 649 21.72 -10.27 7.20
N ILE A 650 21.24 -10.98 6.19
CA ILE A 650 20.66 -12.32 6.35
C ILE A 650 21.41 -13.33 5.49
N ASP A 651 21.21 -14.61 5.76
CA ASP A 651 21.62 -15.70 4.86
C ASP A 651 20.84 -15.65 3.54
N MET A 652 19.52 -15.83 3.59
CA MET A 652 18.63 -15.91 2.43
C MET A 652 17.16 -15.77 2.84
N PRO A 653 16.26 -15.43 1.88
CA PRO A 653 14.83 -15.68 2.03
C PRO A 653 14.53 -17.18 2.03
N ALA A 654 13.61 -17.62 2.88
CA ALA A 654 13.13 -19.00 2.92
C ALA A 654 11.60 -19.05 2.86
N GLY A 655 11.04 -20.01 2.16
CA GLY A 655 9.61 -20.28 2.02
C GLY A 655 9.24 -21.68 2.52
N PRO A 656 8.04 -22.18 2.21
CA PRO A 656 7.68 -23.59 2.34
C PRO A 656 8.72 -24.48 1.68
N SER A 657 8.92 -25.65 2.27
CA SER A 657 9.90 -26.63 1.83
C SER A 657 9.48 -27.30 0.52
N GLU A 658 10.45 -27.60 -0.33
CA GLU A 658 10.26 -28.09 -1.69
C GLU A 658 11.17 -29.29 -1.98
N VAL A 659 10.69 -30.25 -2.76
CA VAL A 659 11.53 -31.32 -3.34
C VAL A 659 11.12 -31.58 -4.78
N LEU A 660 12.10 -31.74 -5.65
CA LEU A 660 11.92 -32.22 -7.01
C LEU A 660 12.66 -33.54 -7.18
N VAL A 661 11.94 -34.59 -7.57
CA VAL A 661 12.51 -35.91 -7.86
C VAL A 661 12.54 -36.12 -9.37
N ILE A 662 13.72 -36.43 -9.93
CA ILE A 662 13.84 -36.94 -11.30
C ILE A 662 13.93 -38.45 -11.22
N ALA A 663 13.02 -39.14 -11.89
CA ALA A 663 12.95 -40.60 -11.90
C ALA A 663 12.71 -41.14 -13.31
N ASP A 664 13.31 -42.29 -13.62
CA ASP A 664 13.11 -43.04 -14.86
C ASP A 664 12.51 -44.42 -14.58
N LYS A 665 12.38 -45.26 -15.61
CA LYS A 665 11.88 -46.64 -15.50
C LYS A 665 12.65 -47.56 -14.53
N ASN A 666 13.89 -47.21 -14.17
CA ASN A 666 14.71 -48.00 -13.25
C ASN A 666 14.51 -47.58 -11.79
N CYS A 667 13.71 -46.54 -11.54
CA CYS A 667 13.42 -46.11 -10.18
C CYS A 667 12.64 -47.18 -9.39
N ASN A 668 12.75 -47.14 -8.07
CA ASN A 668 11.87 -47.90 -7.20
C ASN A 668 10.66 -47.02 -6.85
N PRO A 669 9.43 -47.38 -7.28
CA PRO A 669 8.26 -46.55 -7.03
C PRO A 669 8.01 -46.24 -5.56
N ALA A 670 8.35 -47.18 -4.66
CA ALA A 670 8.18 -46.98 -3.22
C ALA A 670 9.16 -45.95 -2.66
N TYR A 671 10.38 -45.86 -3.19
CA TYR A 671 11.39 -44.91 -2.75
C TYR A 671 11.07 -43.50 -3.26
N VAL A 672 10.71 -43.38 -4.54
CA VAL A 672 10.25 -42.10 -5.12
C VAL A 672 9.04 -41.57 -4.34
N ALA A 673 8.07 -42.43 -4.03
CA ALA A 673 6.92 -42.03 -3.23
C ALA A 673 7.31 -41.62 -1.80
N SER A 674 8.23 -42.33 -1.14
CA SER A 674 8.67 -41.97 0.20
C SER A 674 9.40 -40.62 0.24
N ASP A 675 10.23 -40.34 -0.77
CA ASP A 675 10.96 -39.07 -0.90
C ASP A 675 10.01 -37.89 -1.18
N LEU A 676 9.01 -38.08 -2.03
CA LEU A 676 7.96 -37.06 -2.23
C LEU A 676 7.17 -36.83 -0.93
N LEU A 677 6.85 -37.89 -0.19
CA LEU A 677 6.07 -37.78 1.04
C LEU A 677 6.87 -37.20 2.21
N SER A 678 8.19 -37.43 2.29
CA SER A 678 9.03 -36.88 3.35
C SER A 678 8.96 -35.36 3.37
N GLN A 679 8.95 -34.72 2.19
CA GLN A 679 8.78 -33.27 2.11
C GLN A 679 7.32 -32.82 2.25
N ALA A 680 6.37 -33.58 1.69
CA ALA A 680 4.96 -33.23 1.72
C ALA A 680 4.37 -33.18 3.14
N GLU A 681 4.95 -33.88 4.11
CA GLU A 681 4.51 -33.86 5.50
C GLU A 681 5.02 -32.66 6.32
N HIS A 682 6.00 -31.88 5.81
CA HIS A 682 6.53 -30.72 6.54
C HIS A 682 5.44 -29.69 6.87
N GLY A 683 4.59 -29.36 5.90
CA GLY A 683 3.49 -28.42 6.08
C GLY A 683 2.47 -28.44 4.94
N VAL A 684 1.31 -27.81 5.18
CA VAL A 684 0.22 -27.75 4.20
C VAL A 684 0.60 -26.94 2.94
N ASP A 685 1.65 -26.15 3.03
CA ASP A 685 2.18 -25.30 1.96
C ASP A 685 3.38 -25.91 1.23
N SER A 686 3.86 -27.09 1.66
CA SER A 686 4.90 -27.82 0.93
C SER A 686 4.42 -28.14 -0.49
N GLN A 687 5.35 -28.08 -1.45
CA GLN A 687 5.11 -28.49 -2.84
C GLN A 687 6.16 -29.52 -3.25
N VAL A 688 5.70 -30.63 -3.83
CA VAL A 688 6.58 -31.68 -4.33
C VAL A 688 6.37 -31.88 -5.82
N VAL A 689 7.45 -32.17 -6.55
CA VAL A 689 7.42 -32.31 -8.01
C VAL A 689 8.11 -33.60 -8.41
N LEU A 690 7.42 -34.41 -9.21
CA LEU A 690 8.02 -35.57 -9.87
C LEU A 690 8.25 -35.24 -11.35
N VAL A 691 9.48 -35.32 -11.82
CA VAL A 691 9.80 -35.28 -13.25
C VAL A 691 10.04 -36.70 -13.73
N ALA A 692 9.05 -37.25 -14.42
CA ALA A 692 8.98 -38.64 -14.85
C ALA A 692 9.54 -38.80 -16.27
N VAL A 693 10.72 -39.40 -16.39
CA VAL A 693 11.45 -39.55 -17.66
C VAL A 693 11.10 -40.86 -18.34
N ASP A 694 10.44 -40.79 -19.49
CA ASP A 694 10.05 -41.94 -20.34
C ASP A 694 9.32 -43.07 -19.57
N LEU A 695 8.55 -42.70 -18.54
CA LEU A 695 7.73 -43.61 -17.75
C LEU A 695 6.38 -43.86 -18.42
N SER A 696 6.00 -45.13 -18.56
CA SER A 696 4.68 -45.54 -19.01
C SER A 696 3.61 -45.22 -17.95
N ASP A 697 2.34 -45.17 -18.37
CA ASP A 697 1.23 -44.89 -17.44
C ASP A 697 1.11 -45.96 -16.34
N SER A 698 1.53 -47.20 -16.62
CA SER A 698 1.56 -48.27 -15.61
C SER A 698 2.66 -48.06 -14.57
N GLU A 699 3.85 -47.62 -14.98
CA GLU A 699 4.97 -47.36 -14.06
C GLU A 699 4.68 -46.11 -13.21
N LEU A 700 4.12 -45.05 -13.81
CA LEU A 700 3.66 -43.89 -13.06
C LEU A 700 2.51 -44.23 -12.10
N GLY A 701 1.58 -45.08 -12.53
CA GLY A 701 0.50 -45.60 -11.68
C GLY A 701 1.02 -46.32 -10.44
N ALA A 702 2.13 -47.06 -10.55
CA ALA A 702 2.78 -47.72 -9.43
C ALA A 702 3.37 -46.73 -8.41
N ILE A 703 3.88 -45.58 -8.85
CA ILE A 703 4.35 -44.50 -7.96
C ILE A 703 3.15 -43.87 -7.24
N GLU A 704 2.09 -43.53 -7.96
CA GLU A 704 0.86 -42.95 -7.38
C GLU A 704 0.19 -43.92 -6.38
N ASP A 705 0.23 -45.23 -6.64
CA ASP A 705 -0.26 -46.24 -5.69
C ASP A 705 0.55 -46.25 -4.40
N GLN A 706 1.87 -46.08 -4.48
CA GLN A 706 2.75 -45.97 -3.32
C GLN A 706 2.53 -44.65 -2.57
N ILE A 707 2.37 -43.53 -3.27
CA ILE A 707 2.01 -42.23 -2.64
C ILE A 707 0.74 -42.42 -1.81
N HIS A 708 -0.32 -42.99 -2.38
CA HIS A 708 -1.56 -43.21 -1.64
C HIS A 708 -1.38 -44.18 -0.45
N THR A 709 -0.72 -45.32 -0.69
CA THR A 709 -0.56 -46.40 0.31
C THR A 709 0.26 -45.93 1.51
N GLN A 710 1.37 -45.23 1.26
CA GLN A 710 2.26 -44.74 2.29
C GLN A 710 1.66 -43.54 3.01
N ALA A 711 1.14 -42.54 2.28
CA ALA A 711 0.52 -41.35 2.87
C ALA A 711 -0.62 -41.70 3.84
N SER A 712 -1.46 -42.68 3.47
CA SER A 712 -2.60 -43.11 4.29
C SER A 712 -2.20 -43.74 5.63
N ARG A 713 -0.91 -44.08 5.82
CA ARG A 713 -0.36 -44.65 7.06
C ARG A 713 0.41 -43.63 7.88
N LEU A 714 0.64 -42.42 7.37
CA LEU A 714 1.40 -41.40 8.07
C LEU A 714 0.56 -40.81 9.21
N PRO A 715 1.14 -40.60 10.41
CA PRO A 715 0.47 -39.88 11.49
C PRO A 715 0.02 -38.47 11.08
N ARG A 716 0.72 -37.86 10.11
CA ARG A 716 0.46 -36.51 9.57
C ARG A 716 -0.32 -36.53 8.25
N VAL A 717 -1.09 -37.59 7.96
CA VAL A 717 -1.84 -37.74 6.70
C VAL A 717 -2.74 -36.55 6.37
N ASP A 718 -3.32 -35.88 7.36
CA ASP A 718 -4.18 -34.71 7.13
C ASP A 718 -3.43 -33.52 6.53
N ILE A 719 -2.13 -33.36 6.86
CA ILE A 719 -1.26 -32.35 6.24
C ILE A 719 -0.97 -32.77 4.80
N VAL A 720 -0.60 -34.03 4.60
CA VAL A 720 -0.28 -34.60 3.27
C VAL A 720 -1.47 -34.49 2.31
N ARG A 721 -2.70 -34.71 2.80
CA ARG A 721 -3.94 -34.52 2.02
C ARG A 721 -4.14 -33.09 1.53
N LYS A 722 -3.54 -32.10 2.19
CA LYS A 722 -3.60 -30.68 1.81
C LYS A 722 -2.43 -30.24 0.92
N SER A 723 -1.24 -30.83 1.07
CA SER A 723 -0.05 -30.48 0.28
C SER A 723 0.01 -31.21 -1.08
N ILE A 724 -0.38 -32.48 -1.15
CA ILE A 724 -0.34 -33.28 -2.39
C ILE A 724 -1.18 -32.69 -3.54
N PRO A 725 -2.39 -32.14 -3.33
CA PRO A 725 -3.15 -31.51 -4.41
C PRO A 725 -2.48 -30.29 -5.07
N LYS A 726 -1.51 -29.67 -4.39
CA LYS A 726 -0.68 -28.55 -4.90
C LYS A 726 0.58 -29.03 -5.63
N SER A 727 0.81 -30.34 -5.60
CA SER A 727 1.98 -31.05 -6.12
C SER A 727 1.65 -31.74 -7.44
N TYR A 728 2.66 -32.02 -8.26
CA TYR A 728 2.42 -32.54 -9.60
C TYR A 728 3.54 -33.42 -10.15
N THR A 729 3.17 -34.32 -11.06
CA THR A 729 4.05 -35.06 -11.94
C THR A 729 4.11 -34.39 -13.31
N LEU A 730 5.31 -34.14 -13.82
CA LEU A 730 5.57 -33.75 -15.20
C LEU A 730 6.26 -34.89 -15.97
N LYS A 731 5.58 -35.44 -16.97
CA LYS A 731 6.14 -36.43 -17.90
C LYS A 731 6.99 -35.73 -18.96
N VAL A 732 8.21 -36.23 -19.15
CA VAL A 732 9.17 -35.77 -20.16
C VAL A 732 9.73 -36.96 -20.93
N LYS A 733 10.17 -36.74 -22.17
CA LYS A 733 10.65 -37.83 -23.04
C LYS A 733 12.12 -38.16 -22.82
N THR A 734 12.89 -37.17 -22.40
CA THR A 734 14.35 -37.28 -22.32
C THR A 734 14.88 -36.74 -21.00
N MET A 735 16.08 -37.22 -20.63
CA MET A 735 16.78 -36.72 -19.46
C MET A 735 17.16 -35.24 -19.61
N ASP A 736 17.50 -34.80 -20.83
CA ASP A 736 17.84 -33.40 -21.11
C ASP A 736 16.64 -32.48 -20.83
N GLU A 737 15.43 -32.87 -21.21
CA GLU A 737 14.19 -32.15 -20.88
C GLU A 737 13.97 -32.10 -19.35
N ALA A 738 14.26 -33.19 -18.65
CA ALA A 738 14.13 -33.28 -17.20
C ALA A 738 15.06 -32.31 -16.47
N VAL A 739 16.34 -32.33 -16.85
CA VAL A 739 17.39 -31.45 -16.31
C VAL A 739 17.09 -29.99 -16.65
N ALA A 740 16.65 -29.70 -17.87
CA ALA A 740 16.26 -28.34 -18.27
C ALA A 740 15.07 -27.83 -17.43
N PHE A 741 14.05 -28.65 -17.21
CA PHE A 741 12.92 -28.29 -16.36
C PHE A 741 13.36 -28.11 -14.89
N SER A 742 14.17 -29.02 -14.35
CA SER A 742 14.69 -28.89 -12.97
C SER A 742 15.50 -27.61 -12.77
N ASN A 743 16.38 -27.26 -13.72
CA ASN A 743 17.13 -26.01 -13.70
C ASN A 743 16.23 -24.77 -13.79
N ASP A 744 15.14 -24.83 -14.55
CA ASP A 744 14.14 -23.76 -14.61
C ASP A 744 13.27 -23.71 -13.34
N TYR A 745 13.02 -24.85 -12.71
CA TYR A 745 12.29 -24.89 -11.45
C TYR A 745 13.19 -24.35 -10.32
N ALA A 746 14.49 -24.67 -10.32
CA ALA A 746 15.45 -24.30 -9.29
C ALA A 746 15.00 -24.74 -7.88
N PRO A 747 14.86 -26.06 -7.64
CA PRO A 747 14.34 -26.58 -6.38
C PRO A 747 15.25 -26.29 -5.18
N GLU A 748 14.66 -26.33 -3.99
CA GLU A 748 15.41 -26.43 -2.73
C GLU A 748 16.19 -27.75 -2.68
N HIS A 749 15.48 -28.88 -2.85
CA HIS A 749 16.04 -30.23 -2.87
C HIS A 749 15.83 -30.90 -4.24
N LEU A 750 16.90 -31.46 -4.81
CA LEU A 750 16.84 -32.24 -6.06
C LEU A 750 17.28 -33.68 -5.79
N ILE A 751 16.39 -34.64 -6.02
CA ILE A 751 16.71 -36.08 -5.90
C ILE A 751 16.81 -36.68 -7.30
N LEU A 752 17.93 -37.32 -7.59
CA LEU A 752 18.20 -38.01 -8.84
C LEU A 752 18.04 -39.52 -8.63
N HIS A 753 16.80 -40.02 -8.76
CA HIS A 753 16.48 -41.43 -8.60
C HIS A 753 16.59 -42.18 -9.95
N ILE A 754 17.79 -42.23 -10.48
CA ILE A 754 18.11 -42.86 -11.77
C ILE A 754 19.43 -43.65 -11.68
N ASP A 755 19.68 -44.51 -12.67
CA ASP A 755 20.99 -45.15 -12.82
C ASP A 755 22.07 -44.12 -13.21
N ASN A 756 23.30 -44.30 -12.71
CA ASN A 756 24.44 -43.43 -13.00
C ASN A 756 24.16 -41.92 -12.74
N ALA A 757 23.38 -41.63 -11.70
CA ALA A 757 22.94 -40.27 -11.35
C ALA A 757 24.06 -39.23 -11.24
N GLU A 758 25.25 -39.63 -10.77
CA GLU A 758 26.43 -38.76 -10.63
C GLU A 758 26.82 -38.09 -11.96
N SER A 759 26.60 -38.76 -13.09
CA SER A 759 26.92 -38.23 -14.41
C SER A 759 26.11 -36.98 -14.81
N LEU A 760 24.98 -36.72 -14.15
CA LEU A 760 24.16 -35.53 -14.41
C LEU A 760 24.61 -34.29 -13.62
N LEU A 761 25.44 -34.44 -12.58
CA LEU A 761 25.85 -33.32 -11.73
C LEU A 761 26.42 -32.12 -12.52
N PRO A 762 27.27 -32.30 -13.56
CA PRO A 762 27.77 -31.18 -14.35
C PRO A 762 26.69 -30.39 -15.12
N SER A 763 25.50 -30.96 -15.30
CA SER A 763 24.37 -30.34 -15.99
C SER A 763 23.35 -29.69 -15.04
N ILE A 764 23.49 -29.88 -13.74
CA ILE A 764 22.68 -29.22 -12.72
C ILE A 764 23.25 -27.83 -12.46
N ASN A 765 22.49 -26.81 -12.81
CA ASN A 765 22.86 -25.41 -12.63
C ASN A 765 22.19 -24.78 -11.40
N ASN A 766 20.94 -25.16 -11.09
CA ASN A 766 20.16 -24.56 -10.01
C ASN A 766 19.51 -25.64 -9.13
N ALA A 767 20.05 -25.86 -7.94
CA ALA A 767 19.44 -26.66 -6.86
C ALA A 767 20.09 -26.24 -5.53
N GLY A 768 19.32 -26.23 -4.43
CA GLY A 768 19.88 -25.94 -3.10
C GLY A 768 20.81 -27.07 -2.63
N SER A 769 20.30 -28.31 -2.63
CA SER A 769 21.05 -29.54 -2.38
C SER A 769 20.64 -30.64 -3.34
N VAL A 770 21.59 -31.51 -3.72
CA VAL A 770 21.37 -32.59 -4.69
C VAL A 770 21.66 -33.94 -4.03
N PHE A 771 20.73 -34.87 -4.18
CA PHE A 771 20.81 -36.23 -3.65
C PHE A 771 20.93 -37.24 -4.80
N VAL A 772 21.99 -38.05 -4.75
CA VAL A 772 22.47 -38.78 -5.92
C VAL A 772 22.23 -40.28 -5.75
N GLY A 773 21.30 -40.82 -6.52
CA GLY A 773 21.00 -42.25 -6.58
C GLY A 773 20.01 -42.74 -5.50
N ALA A 774 19.60 -44.00 -5.63
CA ALA A 774 18.47 -44.59 -4.91
C ALA A 774 18.61 -44.71 -3.38
N PHE A 775 19.81 -44.53 -2.83
CA PHE A 775 20.09 -44.67 -1.39
C PHE A 775 20.42 -43.34 -0.71
N SER A 776 20.13 -42.22 -1.37
CA SER A 776 20.33 -40.88 -0.84
C SER A 776 18.99 -40.18 -0.63
N PRO A 777 18.15 -40.61 0.33
CA PRO A 777 16.92 -39.89 0.62
C PRO A 777 17.22 -38.52 1.22
N GLU A 778 16.31 -37.56 1.02
CA GLU A 778 16.42 -36.18 1.55
C GLU A 778 16.71 -36.18 3.05
N SER A 779 16.07 -37.09 3.79
CA SER A 779 16.20 -37.21 5.24
C SER A 779 17.64 -37.40 5.70
N CYS A 780 18.50 -38.06 4.92
CA CYS A 780 19.92 -38.16 5.30
C CYS A 780 20.59 -36.78 5.30
N GLY A 781 20.27 -35.90 4.35
CA GLY A 781 20.74 -34.52 4.28
C GLY A 781 20.15 -33.61 5.36
N ASP A 782 18.87 -33.82 5.70
CA ASP A 782 18.19 -33.04 6.75
C ASP A 782 18.77 -33.23 8.14
N TYR A 783 19.38 -34.39 8.40
CA TYR A 783 19.79 -34.78 9.73
C TYR A 783 21.30 -34.97 9.90
N ALA A 784 21.96 -35.77 9.05
CA ALA A 784 23.22 -36.38 9.47
C ALA A 784 24.27 -36.68 8.38
N SER A 785 24.02 -36.47 7.09
CA SER A 785 25.01 -36.73 6.02
C SER A 785 26.22 -35.80 6.14
N GLY A 786 25.98 -34.57 6.60
CA GLY A 786 26.94 -33.49 6.75
C GLY A 786 26.60 -32.24 5.93
N THR A 787 25.77 -32.37 4.89
CA THR A 787 25.24 -31.24 4.12
C THR A 787 24.31 -30.36 4.97
N ASN A 788 24.10 -29.11 4.56
CA ASN A 788 23.24 -28.18 5.29
C ASN A 788 21.81 -28.18 4.74
N HIS A 789 20.81 -28.25 5.62
CA HIS A 789 19.40 -28.23 5.23
C HIS A 789 18.75 -26.84 5.25
N THR A 790 19.49 -25.79 5.63
CA THR A 790 18.97 -24.41 5.54
C THR A 790 19.24 -23.93 4.13
N LEU A 791 18.27 -24.15 3.25
CA LEU A 791 18.41 -24.02 1.81
C LEU A 791 17.46 -22.96 1.24
N PRO A 792 17.78 -22.40 0.06
CA PRO A 792 16.92 -21.44 -0.59
C PRO A 792 15.73 -22.15 -1.25
N THR A 793 14.52 -21.61 -1.05
CA THR A 793 13.29 -22.11 -1.68
C THR A 793 12.73 -21.06 -2.66
N TYR A 794 11.52 -21.22 -3.23
CA TYR A 794 10.88 -20.26 -4.13
C TYR A 794 11.70 -19.92 -5.40
N GLY A 795 12.57 -20.85 -5.82
CA GLY A 795 13.49 -20.61 -6.93
C GLY A 795 14.70 -19.74 -6.57
N TYR A 796 14.90 -19.37 -5.30
CA TYR A 796 16.09 -18.63 -4.86
C TYR A 796 17.40 -19.41 -5.05
N SER A 797 17.35 -20.73 -5.26
CA SER A 797 18.50 -21.55 -5.69
C SER A 797 19.17 -21.07 -6.98
N ARG A 798 18.53 -20.17 -7.74
CA ARG A 798 19.13 -19.49 -8.91
C ARG A 798 20.26 -18.53 -8.54
N MET A 799 20.26 -17.98 -7.33
CA MET A 799 21.22 -16.94 -6.92
C MET A 799 21.70 -17.04 -5.47
N TYR A 800 21.07 -17.88 -4.64
CA TYR A 800 21.51 -18.19 -3.29
C TYR A 800 22.05 -19.61 -3.22
N SER A 801 23.03 -19.81 -2.34
CA SER A 801 23.45 -21.14 -1.89
C SER A 801 22.78 -21.46 -0.56
N GLY A 802 22.70 -22.75 -0.22
CA GLY A 802 22.44 -23.17 1.16
C GLY A 802 23.43 -22.58 2.16
N VAL A 803 23.04 -22.51 3.44
CA VAL A 803 23.94 -22.11 4.51
C VAL A 803 25.17 -23.01 4.49
N ASN A 804 26.34 -22.40 4.59
CA ASN A 804 27.62 -23.08 4.58
C ASN A 804 28.64 -22.29 5.41
N THR A 805 29.87 -22.76 5.53
CA THR A 805 30.89 -22.07 6.35
C THR A 805 31.17 -20.65 5.86
N LEU A 806 31.12 -20.43 4.55
CA LEU A 806 31.37 -19.12 3.95
C LEU A 806 30.21 -18.13 4.17
N THR A 807 29.01 -18.61 4.54
CA THR A 807 27.89 -17.76 4.98
C THR A 807 28.29 -16.90 6.18
N PHE A 808 29.24 -17.36 7.00
CA PHE A 808 29.67 -16.76 8.26
C PHE A 808 31.02 -16.03 8.18
N VAL A 809 31.60 -15.86 6.99
CA VAL A 809 32.89 -15.16 6.81
C VAL A 809 32.77 -13.96 5.87
N LYS A 810 33.71 -13.04 6.02
CA LYS A 810 33.98 -11.91 5.12
C LYS A 810 35.32 -12.16 4.44
N HIS A 811 35.38 -11.97 3.13
CA HIS A 811 36.64 -11.99 2.39
C HIS A 811 37.15 -10.57 2.22
N ILE A 812 38.23 -10.24 2.93
CA ILE A 812 38.84 -8.91 2.89
C ILE A 812 40.00 -8.95 1.90
N THR A 813 40.06 -7.97 1.01
CA THR A 813 41.19 -7.79 0.10
C THR A 813 42.20 -6.79 0.66
N SER A 814 43.49 -7.02 0.39
CA SER A 814 44.53 -6.03 0.59
C SER A 814 45.40 -5.92 -0.65
N GLN A 815 46.10 -4.80 -0.80
CA GLN A 815 47.09 -4.61 -1.85
C GLN A 815 48.33 -3.95 -1.28
N GLN A 816 49.49 -4.37 -1.78
CA GLN A 816 50.78 -3.80 -1.43
C GLN A 816 51.53 -3.51 -2.72
N LEU A 817 51.97 -2.25 -2.86
CA LEU A 817 52.77 -1.80 -3.97
C LEU A 817 54.17 -1.46 -3.46
N THR A 818 55.18 -1.99 -4.14
CA THR A 818 56.56 -1.50 -4.02
C THR A 818 56.72 -0.15 -4.74
N PRO A 819 57.79 0.61 -4.48
CA PRO A 819 58.11 1.81 -5.24
C PRO A 819 58.13 1.57 -6.76
N ASP A 820 58.75 0.48 -7.22
CA ASP A 820 58.81 0.12 -8.64
C ASP A 820 57.44 -0.24 -9.20
N GLY A 821 56.63 -0.98 -8.44
CA GLY A 821 55.26 -1.31 -8.83
C GLY A 821 54.40 -0.06 -9.01
N LEU A 822 54.47 0.89 -8.07
CA LEU A 822 53.77 2.17 -8.16
C LEU A 822 54.27 3.01 -9.34
N ASN A 823 55.58 3.07 -9.58
CA ASN A 823 56.15 3.83 -10.68
C ASN A 823 55.67 3.30 -12.05
N ARG A 824 55.52 1.97 -12.19
CA ARG A 824 55.00 1.31 -13.41
C ARG A 824 53.50 1.51 -13.60
N LEU A 825 52.73 1.42 -12.52
CA LEU A 825 51.26 1.52 -12.56
C LEU A 825 50.75 2.97 -12.57
N GLY A 826 51.57 3.90 -12.10
CA GLY A 826 51.16 5.27 -11.78
C GLY A 826 50.54 6.03 -12.95
N ASP A 827 51.14 5.97 -14.14
CA ASP A 827 50.62 6.69 -15.31
C ASP A 827 49.25 6.15 -15.75
N THR A 828 49.04 4.84 -15.66
CA THR A 828 47.75 4.19 -15.93
C THR A 828 46.68 4.73 -14.99
N VAL A 829 46.93 4.72 -13.67
CA VAL A 829 45.95 5.18 -12.67
C VAL A 829 45.67 6.67 -12.80
N MET A 830 46.71 7.49 -12.98
CA MET A 830 46.54 8.93 -13.19
C MET A 830 45.70 9.25 -14.43
N ARG A 831 45.91 8.51 -15.53
CA ARG A 831 45.13 8.70 -16.77
C ARG A 831 43.67 8.30 -16.61
N LEU A 832 43.39 7.19 -15.95
CA LEU A 832 42.02 6.75 -15.67
C LEU A 832 41.30 7.75 -14.76
N ALA A 833 41.95 8.19 -13.68
CA ALA A 833 41.39 9.18 -12.76
C ALA A 833 41.14 10.54 -13.45
N GLU A 834 41.98 10.93 -14.41
CA GLU A 834 41.76 12.13 -15.24
C GLU A 834 40.50 11.98 -16.12
N ILE A 835 40.33 10.84 -16.80
CA ILE A 835 39.15 10.54 -17.64
C ILE A 835 37.86 10.58 -16.82
N GLU A 836 37.90 10.09 -15.59
CA GLU A 836 36.76 10.10 -14.66
C GLU A 836 36.53 11.46 -13.97
N GLY A 837 37.44 12.42 -14.15
CA GLY A 837 37.35 13.74 -13.50
C GLY A 837 37.62 13.71 -12.00
N LEU A 838 38.36 12.72 -11.50
CA LEU A 838 38.64 12.50 -10.08
C LEU A 838 40.05 12.99 -9.69
N GLU A 839 40.24 14.30 -9.69
CA GLU A 839 41.56 14.92 -9.54
C GLU A 839 42.28 14.59 -8.21
N ALA A 840 41.53 14.42 -7.12
CA ALA A 840 42.12 14.00 -5.85
C ALA A 840 42.72 12.58 -5.90
N HIS A 841 42.07 11.65 -6.63
CA HIS A 841 42.59 10.29 -6.83
C HIS A 841 43.86 10.32 -7.68
N ARG A 842 43.85 11.12 -8.76
CA ARG A 842 45.02 11.36 -9.60
C ARG A 842 46.19 11.93 -8.77
N ASN A 843 45.94 12.96 -7.97
CA ASN A 843 46.96 13.63 -7.15
C ASN A 843 47.58 12.72 -6.08
N ALA A 844 46.80 11.80 -5.51
CA ALA A 844 47.32 10.82 -4.56
C ALA A 844 48.44 9.95 -5.16
N VAL A 845 48.35 9.64 -6.46
CA VAL A 845 49.40 8.93 -7.20
C VAL A 845 50.49 9.90 -7.67
N ALA A 846 50.11 11.03 -8.24
CA ALA A 846 51.03 11.99 -8.87
C ALA A 846 52.14 12.47 -7.91
N ILE A 847 51.80 12.79 -6.66
CA ILE A 847 52.80 13.27 -5.67
C ILE A 847 53.86 12.19 -5.40
N ARG A 848 53.42 10.94 -5.19
CA ARG A 848 54.33 9.81 -4.92
C ARG A 848 55.19 9.47 -6.12
N VAL A 849 54.60 9.45 -7.31
CA VAL A 849 55.33 9.18 -8.56
C VAL A 849 56.32 10.31 -8.85
N ALA A 850 55.95 11.58 -8.61
CA ALA A 850 56.86 12.70 -8.74
C ALA A 850 58.05 12.56 -7.78
N ASP A 851 57.84 12.13 -6.53
CA ASP A 851 58.92 11.89 -5.58
C ASP A 851 59.84 10.72 -6.01
N LEU A 852 59.29 9.66 -6.62
CA LEU A 852 60.07 8.51 -7.13
C LEU A 852 60.85 8.80 -8.41
N ARG A 853 60.40 9.78 -9.22
CA ARG A 853 61.00 10.16 -10.51
C ARG A 853 61.91 11.39 -10.44
N LYS A 854 62.14 11.93 -9.23
CA LYS A 854 63.20 12.91 -8.96
C LYS A 854 64.55 12.22 -9.05
#